data_AF-A0A8J7N6I2-F1
#
_entry.id   AF-A0A8J7N6I2-F1
#
_cell.length_a   1.000
_cell.length_b   1.000
_cell.length_c   1.000
_cell.angle_alpha   90.00
_cell.angle_beta   90.00
_cell.angle_gamma   90.00
#
_symmetry.space_group_name_H-M   'P 1'
#
loop_
_entity.id
_entity.type
_entity.pdbx_description
1 polymer ?
#
loop_
_entity_poly.entity_id
_entity_poly.type
_entity_poly.pdbx_seq_one_letter_code
_entity_poly.pdbx_strand_id
1 'polypeptide(L)'
;MPHDLPQNSAPSRRTLLKTGAAAGAALVIGFHIAPRRALAQAAAAPAPNAFVRIGADNSVTVIAKHLEMGQGSYTGLATILAEELDADWSQVRVESAPADAALYNNLLMGPIQGTGGSSAIANSFLQLRRAGAAARAMLVAAAAQAWGVPEGEIAVSAGRLAHEKSRKSGTFGQFAAAAAQLPVPGDVRLKDAKDFALIGRDLPRVDTAAKTNGTAQFAMDVRLPGMLTAVVARPPLFGATVKSFDAAKSRQVPGVRHVVQIPTGVAVVAENTWAAIKGREALAIQWDESQAERRGTKELMAEYRTLAEQPGNVARKRGDIGAGFAGAAKTLEARFDFPYLAHAPMEPLDCVVRLTPSGCEIWAGDQFQTVDQLNAANVLGLKPQQVKIHTVFAGGSFGRRANTVSDYVVEGVQIAKAVRGVAPIRLVWTREDDIRGGRYRPLAHHWLKAALDANGLPAAWQHRIVTQSILAGTPFAPMMVRNGIDGTSVEGASNLPYAIPNFQVELHTAKAGVPVLWWRSVGSSHTAFSAEVMIDELARAAGKDPVDYRLGLLKGRPRHAAVLALAADKAGWGKEIPKGRFQGVAVHESFASYVAEVAELSVAGDGSFKVERVVCAVDCGLAVNPDVIRAQMEGGIGFGLSAALAEQVTLEGGKV
;
A
#
# COMPACT_ATOMS: atom_id res chain seq x y z
N MET A 1 67.20 -19.36 -50.66
CA MET A 1 65.82 -19.66 -51.11
C MET A 1 65.82 -21.02 -51.80
N PRO A 2 64.72 -21.80 -51.74
CA PRO A 2 63.41 -21.51 -51.13
C PRO A 2 63.25 -22.25 -49.79
N HIS A 3 62.80 -21.61 -48.69
CA HIS A 3 61.44 -21.13 -48.38
C HIS A 3 60.36 -22.20 -48.52
N ASP A 4 59.85 -22.71 -47.40
CA ASP A 4 58.44 -22.48 -47.02
C ASP A 4 58.14 -22.84 -45.55
N LEU A 5 57.87 -21.75 -44.81
CA LEU A 5 56.93 -21.47 -43.71
C LEU A 5 56.52 -22.58 -42.69
N PRO A 6 56.60 -22.29 -41.37
CA PRO A 6 55.91 -23.09 -40.37
C PRO A 6 54.38 -22.94 -40.51
N GLN A 7 53.68 -24.07 -40.54
CA GLN A 7 52.21 -24.10 -40.47
C GLN A 7 51.74 -23.41 -39.18
N ASN A 8 51.11 -22.26 -39.37
CA ASN A 8 50.39 -21.57 -38.31
C ASN A 8 49.15 -22.42 -37.96
N SER A 9 49.21 -23.15 -36.85
CA SER A 9 48.06 -23.84 -36.28
C SER A 9 46.99 -22.81 -35.93
N ALA A 10 45.99 -22.63 -36.80
CA ALA A 10 44.84 -21.80 -36.51
C ALA A 10 44.19 -22.30 -35.21
N PRO A 11 43.91 -21.42 -34.23
CA PRO A 11 43.25 -21.82 -33.00
C PRO A 11 41.89 -22.43 -33.34
N SER A 12 41.60 -23.60 -32.78
CA SER A 12 40.29 -24.25 -32.96
C SER A 12 39.16 -23.27 -32.60
N ARG A 13 37.96 -23.43 -33.22
CA ARG A 13 36.76 -22.64 -32.86
C ARG A 13 36.50 -22.60 -31.35
N ARG A 14 36.97 -23.60 -30.60
CA ARG A 14 36.88 -23.72 -29.14
C ARG A 14 37.87 -22.84 -28.37
N THR A 15 39.00 -22.49 -28.98
CA THR A 15 40.01 -21.58 -28.41
C THR A 15 39.64 -20.13 -28.72
N LEU A 16 39.12 -19.83 -29.92
CA LEU A 16 38.61 -18.48 -30.27
C LEU A 16 37.41 -18.06 -29.39
N LEU A 17 36.57 -19.01 -28.98
CA LEU A 17 35.48 -18.77 -28.01
C LEU A 17 35.96 -18.58 -26.57
N LYS A 18 37.19 -19.00 -26.23
CA LYS A 18 37.79 -18.78 -24.90
C LYS A 18 38.56 -17.46 -24.79
N THR A 19 39.15 -16.96 -25.88
CA THR A 19 39.90 -15.70 -25.89
C THR A 19 39.08 -14.50 -26.38
N GLY A 20 37.96 -14.70 -27.09
CA GLY A 20 37.06 -13.63 -27.52
C GLY A 20 36.14 -13.05 -26.43
N ALA A 21 36.10 -13.66 -25.23
CA ALA A 21 35.27 -13.21 -24.11
C ALA A 21 35.92 -12.14 -23.21
N ALA A 22 37.13 -11.68 -23.55
CA ALA A 22 37.90 -10.75 -22.72
C ALA A 22 37.80 -9.26 -23.11
N ALA A 23 37.01 -8.90 -24.13
CA ALA A 23 36.74 -7.51 -24.49
C ALA A 23 35.27 -7.34 -24.88
N GLY A 24 34.41 -6.95 -23.92
CA GLY A 24 33.04 -6.49 -24.20
C GLY A 24 31.89 -7.18 -23.46
N ALA A 25 32.16 -8.04 -22.47
CA ALA A 25 31.11 -8.55 -21.59
C ALA A 25 31.06 -7.74 -20.30
N ALA A 26 30.00 -6.96 -20.10
CA ALA A 26 29.60 -6.49 -18.78
C ALA A 26 29.45 -7.72 -17.88
N LEU A 27 30.38 -7.87 -16.94
CA LEU A 27 30.36 -8.93 -15.95
C LEU A 27 29.20 -8.66 -14.99
N VAL A 28 28.05 -9.28 -15.25
CA VAL A 28 27.01 -9.47 -14.23
C VAL A 28 27.58 -10.47 -13.22
N ILE A 29 28.21 -9.97 -12.16
CA ILE A 29 28.63 -10.80 -11.03
C ILE A 29 27.35 -11.25 -10.31
N GLY A 30 26.96 -12.49 -10.60
CA GLY A 30 25.92 -13.20 -9.88
C GLY A 30 26.33 -13.52 -8.44
N PHE A 31 25.33 -13.45 -7.56
CA PHE A 31 25.24 -13.95 -6.20
C PHE A 31 26.33 -14.98 -5.77
N HIS A 32 27.14 -14.60 -4.79
CA HIS A 32 27.60 -15.54 -3.77
C HIS A 32 26.73 -15.34 -2.51
N ILE A 33 25.70 -16.17 -2.37
CA ILE A 33 25.06 -16.42 -1.08
C ILE A 33 26.12 -17.14 -0.23
N ALA A 34 26.60 -16.50 0.83
CA ALA A 34 27.52 -17.15 1.77
C ALA A 34 26.91 -18.47 2.28
N PRO A 35 27.72 -19.53 2.46
CA PRO A 35 27.21 -20.81 2.97
C PRO A 35 26.55 -20.61 4.34
N ARG A 36 25.40 -21.28 4.52
CA ARG A 36 24.45 -21.23 5.65
C ARG A 36 25.04 -21.17 7.08
N ARG A 37 26.32 -21.50 7.27
CA ARG A 37 27.00 -21.41 8.58
C ARG A 37 27.33 -19.99 9.02
N ALA A 38 27.48 -19.02 8.10
CA ALA A 38 27.72 -17.62 8.46
C ALA A 38 26.43 -16.84 8.80
N LEU A 39 25.27 -17.28 8.28
CA LEU A 39 23.96 -16.65 8.52
C LEU A 39 23.31 -17.08 9.85
N ALA A 40 23.73 -18.20 10.43
CA ALA A 40 23.20 -18.68 11.70
C ALA A 40 23.70 -17.89 12.93
N GLN A 41 24.75 -17.06 12.74
CA GLN A 41 25.31 -16.22 13.81
C GLN A 41 24.83 -14.76 13.75
N ALA A 42 23.97 -14.41 12.79
CA ALA A 42 23.47 -13.07 12.52
C ALA A 42 22.01 -12.86 12.99
N ALA A 43 21.60 -13.48 14.09
CA ALA A 43 20.25 -13.30 14.64
C ALA A 43 20.02 -11.93 15.32
N ALA A 44 20.92 -10.95 15.17
CA ALA A 44 20.80 -9.66 15.86
C ALA A 44 21.19 -8.41 15.04
N ALA A 45 21.54 -8.51 13.75
CA ALA A 45 21.84 -7.33 12.93
C ALA A 45 21.31 -7.49 11.49
N PRO A 46 20.60 -6.50 10.91
CA PRO A 46 20.25 -6.54 9.49
C PRO A 46 21.54 -6.53 8.67
N ALA A 47 21.74 -7.55 7.83
CA ALA A 47 22.84 -7.56 6.88
C ALA A 47 22.67 -6.38 5.90
N PRO A 48 23.58 -5.38 5.84
CA PRO A 48 23.51 -4.25 4.91
C PRO A 48 23.37 -4.70 3.46
N ASN A 49 23.99 -5.83 3.12
CA ASN A 49 23.90 -6.48 1.80
C ASN A 49 22.47 -6.90 1.40
N ALA A 50 21.50 -6.88 2.32
CA ALA A 50 20.09 -7.13 2.00
C ALA A 50 19.36 -5.86 1.49
N PHE A 51 19.78 -4.66 1.90
CA PHE A 51 19.04 -3.42 1.63
C PHE A 51 19.75 -2.46 0.67
N VAL A 52 21.05 -2.63 0.46
CA VAL A 52 21.83 -1.80 -0.47
C VAL A 52 22.78 -2.64 -1.29
N ARG A 53 22.89 -2.28 -2.57
CA ARG A 53 23.91 -2.77 -3.50
C ARG A 53 24.60 -1.58 -4.13
N ILE A 54 25.93 -1.61 -4.14
CA ILE A 54 26.76 -0.57 -4.76
C ILE A 54 27.46 -1.18 -5.97
N GLY A 55 27.19 -0.63 -7.16
CA GLY A 55 27.79 -1.07 -8.41
C GLY A 55 29.19 -0.50 -8.62
N ALA A 56 30.02 -1.20 -9.39
CA ALA A 56 31.34 -0.70 -9.80
C ALA A 56 31.23 0.58 -10.67
N ASP A 57 30.07 0.78 -11.31
CA ASP A 57 29.67 2.01 -12.02
C ASP A 57 29.25 3.15 -11.09
N ASN A 58 29.41 2.97 -9.78
CA ASN A 58 29.06 3.92 -8.73
C ASN A 58 27.55 4.13 -8.52
N SER A 59 26.71 3.24 -9.05
CA SER A 59 25.27 3.23 -8.74
C SER A 59 25.02 2.72 -7.31
N VAL A 60 24.02 3.29 -6.64
CA VAL A 60 23.53 2.85 -5.32
C VAL A 60 22.11 2.34 -5.50
N THR A 61 21.92 1.02 -5.51
CA THR A 61 20.59 0.40 -5.57
C THR A 61 20.08 0.11 -4.16
N VAL A 62 18.96 0.73 -3.81
CA VAL A 62 18.21 0.43 -2.58
C VAL A 62 17.21 -0.69 -2.88
N ILE A 63 17.23 -1.74 -2.06
CA ILE A 63 16.34 -2.89 -2.19
C ILE A 63 15.10 -2.65 -1.32
N ALA A 64 13.97 -2.35 -1.95
CA ALA A 64 12.74 -1.95 -1.29
C ALA A 64 11.83 -3.15 -0.99
N LYS A 65 11.60 -3.41 0.30
CA LYS A 65 10.68 -4.46 0.77
C LYS A 65 9.19 -4.12 0.69
N HIS A 66 8.85 -2.87 0.35
CA HIS A 66 7.48 -2.40 0.18
C HIS A 66 7.13 -2.27 -1.31
N LEU A 67 5.85 -2.11 -1.64
CA LEU A 67 5.38 -1.84 -2.99
C LEU A 67 5.37 -0.33 -3.28
N GLU A 68 5.76 0.03 -4.50
CA GLU A 68 5.50 1.35 -5.08
C GLU A 68 4.27 1.28 -5.99
N MET A 69 3.20 1.97 -5.56
CA MET A 69 1.89 1.95 -6.21
C MET A 69 1.37 3.36 -6.56
N GLY A 70 2.28 4.33 -6.69
CA GLY A 70 1.98 5.75 -6.88
C GLY A 70 2.28 6.62 -5.65
N GLN A 71 2.45 6.01 -4.47
CA GLN A 71 2.57 6.70 -3.19
C GLN A 71 3.96 7.28 -2.87
N GLY A 72 5.01 6.96 -3.65
CA GLY A 72 6.37 7.48 -3.41
C GLY A 72 7.13 6.77 -2.29
N SER A 73 6.74 5.54 -1.96
CA SER A 73 7.42 4.72 -0.94
C SER A 73 8.87 4.44 -1.33
N TYR A 74 9.15 4.17 -2.61
CA TYR A 74 10.52 3.95 -3.09
C TYR A 74 11.41 5.15 -2.87
N THR A 75 10.93 6.35 -3.22
CA THR A 75 11.65 7.60 -2.98
C THR A 75 11.94 7.81 -1.50
N GLY A 76 10.96 7.62 -0.62
CA GLY A 76 11.15 7.78 0.82
C GLY A 76 12.15 6.78 1.42
N LEU A 77 12.00 5.49 1.08
CA LEU A 77 12.93 4.44 1.53
C LEU A 77 14.36 4.71 1.03
N ALA A 78 14.50 5.13 -0.23
CA ALA A 78 15.78 5.44 -0.82
C ALA A 78 16.43 6.68 -0.20
N THR A 79 15.65 7.72 0.10
CA THR A 79 16.11 8.94 0.79
C THR A 79 16.75 8.58 2.13
N ILE A 80 16.10 7.71 2.91
CA ILE A 80 16.58 7.31 4.25
C ILE A 80 17.92 6.56 4.17
N LEU A 81 18.05 5.62 3.24
CA LEU A 81 19.29 4.86 3.10
C LEU A 81 20.41 5.74 2.56
N ALA A 82 20.12 6.53 1.51
CA ALA A 82 21.08 7.42 0.87
C ALA A 82 21.60 8.49 1.82
N GLU A 83 20.74 9.01 2.72
CA GLU A 83 21.12 9.94 3.77
C GLU A 83 22.25 9.36 4.63
N GLU A 84 22.06 8.17 5.17
CA GLU A 84 23.09 7.54 6.00
C GLU A 84 24.27 7.01 5.21
N LEU A 85 24.12 6.77 3.91
CA LEU A 85 25.26 6.39 3.08
C LEU A 85 26.14 7.59 2.69
N ASP A 86 25.63 8.83 2.81
CA ASP A 86 26.19 10.02 2.17
C ASP A 86 26.28 9.88 0.64
N ALA A 87 25.30 9.19 0.04
CA ALA A 87 25.24 9.00 -1.41
C ALA A 87 24.76 10.27 -2.12
N ASP A 88 25.28 10.50 -3.33
CA ASP A 88 24.70 11.51 -4.22
C ASP A 88 23.36 11.00 -4.77
N TRP A 89 22.32 11.83 -4.75
CA TRP A 89 20.98 11.40 -5.19
C TRP A 89 20.96 10.90 -6.65
N SER A 90 21.81 11.44 -7.53
CA SER A 90 21.93 11.00 -8.92
C SER A 90 22.46 9.56 -9.07
N GLN A 91 23.08 9.01 -8.03
CA GLN A 91 23.56 7.62 -7.99
C GLN A 91 22.45 6.63 -7.58
N VAL A 92 21.39 7.12 -6.96
CA VAL A 92 20.39 6.29 -6.27
C VAL A 92 19.40 5.67 -7.26
N ARG A 93 19.18 4.36 -7.13
CA ARG A 93 18.18 3.56 -7.85
C ARG A 93 17.41 2.71 -6.84
N VAL A 94 16.25 2.21 -7.23
CA VAL A 94 15.45 1.30 -6.38
C VAL A 94 15.06 0.06 -7.15
N GLU A 95 15.18 -1.08 -6.50
CA GLU A 95 14.67 -2.37 -6.96
C GLU A 95 13.78 -3.00 -5.89
N SER A 96 12.74 -3.72 -6.31
CA SER A 96 11.92 -4.50 -5.38
C SER A 96 12.73 -5.62 -4.74
N ALA A 97 12.55 -5.82 -3.44
CA ALA A 97 13.08 -7.00 -2.76
C ALA A 97 12.39 -8.27 -3.27
N PRO A 98 13.11 -9.41 -3.37
CA PRO A 98 12.45 -10.70 -3.60
C PRO A 98 11.51 -11.03 -2.43
N ALA A 99 10.54 -11.91 -2.67
CA ALA A 99 9.66 -12.42 -1.62
C ALA A 99 10.45 -13.33 -0.64
N ASP A 100 10.83 -12.77 0.50
CA ASP A 100 11.54 -13.47 1.59
C ASP A 100 11.19 -12.84 2.93
N ALA A 101 10.22 -13.42 3.64
CA ALA A 101 9.77 -12.92 4.94
C ALA A 101 10.87 -12.95 6.03
N ALA A 102 11.91 -13.79 5.89
CA ALA A 102 12.96 -13.85 6.90
C ALA A 102 13.89 -12.62 6.82
N LEU A 103 14.07 -12.06 5.62
CA LEU A 103 14.92 -10.89 5.39
C LEU A 103 14.13 -9.57 5.30
N TYR A 104 12.93 -9.63 4.74
CA TYR A 104 12.17 -8.45 4.30
C TYR A 104 10.79 -8.34 4.93
N ASN A 105 10.54 -8.97 6.08
CA ASN A 105 9.28 -8.74 6.78
C ASN A 105 9.08 -7.26 7.14
N ASN A 106 7.81 -6.89 7.16
CA ASN A 106 7.36 -5.68 7.80
C ASN A 106 7.28 -5.95 9.31
N LEU A 107 8.15 -5.28 10.08
CA LEU A 107 8.30 -5.51 11.52
C LEU A 107 7.04 -5.17 12.32
N LEU A 108 6.10 -4.42 11.74
CA LEU A 108 4.80 -4.09 12.33
C LEU A 108 3.68 -5.06 11.92
N MET A 109 3.96 -6.04 11.05
CA MET A 109 2.98 -7.02 10.54
C MET A 109 3.38 -8.48 10.82
N GLY A 110 4.37 -8.71 11.69
CA GLY A 110 4.86 -10.06 12.01
C GLY A 110 5.74 -10.65 10.88
N PRO A 111 5.64 -11.96 10.58
CA PRO A 111 6.48 -12.63 9.59
C PRO A 111 5.94 -12.46 8.16
N ILE A 112 5.50 -11.25 7.79
CA ILE A 112 4.92 -10.95 6.47
C ILE A 112 5.74 -9.84 5.81
N GLN A 113 6.20 -10.06 4.58
CA GLN A 113 6.64 -8.98 3.70
C GLN A 113 5.40 -8.39 3.03
N GLY A 114 5.16 -7.11 3.29
CA GLY A 114 3.99 -6.44 2.74
C GLY A 114 3.88 -4.96 3.08
N THR A 115 2.95 -4.31 2.38
CA THR A 115 2.71 -2.86 2.45
C THR A 115 1.27 -2.57 2.87
N GLY A 116 1.10 -2.03 4.08
CA GLY A 116 -0.19 -1.66 4.66
C GLY A 116 -0.03 -0.90 5.97
N GLY A 117 -1.12 -0.39 6.54
CA GLY A 117 -1.14 0.29 7.85
C GLY A 117 -0.24 1.51 7.95
N SER A 118 -0.01 2.23 6.84
CA SER A 118 0.89 3.40 6.75
C SER A 118 2.31 3.14 7.28
N SER A 119 2.76 1.90 7.22
CA SER A 119 3.97 1.46 7.92
C SER A 119 5.26 1.60 7.13
N ALA A 120 5.22 1.78 5.80
CA ALA A 120 6.39 1.64 4.92
C ALA A 120 7.61 2.43 5.40
N ILE A 121 7.42 3.72 5.71
CA ILE A 121 8.47 4.60 6.23
C ILE A 121 8.75 4.31 7.70
N ALA A 122 7.72 4.33 8.56
CA ALA A 122 7.89 4.19 10.00
C ALA A 122 8.59 2.87 10.42
N ASN A 123 8.25 1.75 9.79
CA ASN A 123 8.89 0.46 10.08
C ASN A 123 10.31 0.36 9.53
N SER A 124 10.59 1.00 8.39
CA SER A 124 11.87 0.87 7.70
C SER A 124 12.89 1.92 8.13
N PHE A 125 12.47 2.99 8.81
CA PHE A 125 13.31 4.16 9.10
C PHE A 125 14.64 3.77 9.76
N LEU A 126 14.61 3.13 10.93
CA LEU A 126 15.85 2.72 11.61
C LEU A 126 16.59 1.59 10.90
N GLN A 127 15.87 0.69 10.21
CA GLN A 127 16.47 -0.43 9.49
C GLN A 127 17.35 0.07 8.33
N LEU A 128 16.81 0.98 7.51
CA LEU A 128 17.52 1.54 6.36
C LEU A 128 18.61 2.53 6.80
N ARG A 129 18.39 3.28 7.89
CA ARG A 129 19.45 4.13 8.43
C ARG A 129 20.68 3.34 8.87
N ARG A 130 20.45 2.25 9.62
CA ARG A 130 21.53 1.34 10.04
C ARG A 130 22.21 0.67 8.84
N ALA A 131 21.43 0.24 7.84
CA ALA A 131 22.00 -0.34 6.62
C ALA A 131 22.89 0.65 5.86
N GLY A 132 22.44 1.91 5.69
CA GLY A 132 23.22 2.96 5.04
C GLY A 132 24.50 3.29 5.80
N ALA A 133 24.42 3.46 7.12
CA ALA A 133 25.57 3.77 7.97
C ALA A 133 26.60 2.63 8.00
N ALA A 134 26.15 1.37 8.02
CA ALA A 134 27.01 0.21 7.94
C ALA A 134 27.71 0.09 6.59
N ALA A 135 26.99 0.32 5.48
CA ALA A 135 27.60 0.36 4.15
C ALA A 135 28.65 1.48 4.04
N ARG A 136 28.36 2.68 4.59
CA ARG A 136 29.32 3.80 4.67
C ARG A 136 30.58 3.40 5.44
N ALA A 137 30.44 2.76 6.60
CA ALA A 137 31.57 2.30 7.40
C ALA A 137 32.42 1.25 6.66
N MET A 138 31.79 0.29 5.97
CA MET A 138 32.51 -0.72 5.18
C MET A 138 33.28 -0.08 4.00
N LEU A 139 32.71 0.94 3.35
CA LEU A 139 33.41 1.71 2.30
C LEU A 139 34.60 2.49 2.86
N VAL A 140 34.45 3.14 4.02
CA VAL A 140 35.52 3.85 4.71
C VAL A 140 36.65 2.90 5.08
N ALA A 141 36.35 1.74 5.66
CA ALA A 141 37.33 0.72 6.01
C ALA A 141 38.09 0.21 4.77
N ALA A 142 37.38 -0.07 3.67
CA ALA A 142 38.00 -0.49 2.41
C ALA A 142 38.91 0.60 1.83
N ALA A 143 38.50 1.86 1.86
CA ALA A 143 39.31 2.99 1.41
C ALA A 143 40.53 3.21 2.31
N ALA A 144 40.38 3.10 3.63
CA ALA A 144 41.46 3.19 4.61
C ALA A 144 42.54 2.13 4.36
N GLN A 145 42.14 0.87 4.16
CA GLN A 145 43.04 -0.22 3.80
C GLN A 145 43.76 0.05 2.48
N ALA A 146 43.03 0.48 1.44
CA ALA A 146 43.61 0.77 0.13
C ALA A 146 44.58 1.97 0.15
N TRP A 147 44.32 2.95 1.01
CA TRP A 147 45.10 4.18 1.09
C TRP A 147 46.21 4.15 2.12
N GLY A 148 46.18 3.22 3.07
CA GLY A 148 47.10 3.15 4.20
C GLY A 148 46.92 4.33 5.17
N VAL A 149 45.68 4.73 5.45
CA VAL A 149 45.34 5.89 6.31
C VAL A 149 44.31 5.51 7.38
N PRO A 150 44.20 6.25 8.50
CA PRO A 150 43.19 5.98 9.52
C PRO A 150 41.76 6.21 9.02
N GLU A 151 40.83 5.31 9.35
CA GLU A 151 39.41 5.41 8.96
C GLU A 151 38.76 6.74 9.39
N GLY A 152 39.05 7.19 10.62
CA GLY A 152 38.50 8.43 11.19
C GLY A 152 38.98 9.71 10.49
N GLU A 153 39.95 9.62 9.58
CA GLU A 153 40.42 10.75 8.78
C GLU A 153 39.81 10.78 7.37
N ILE A 154 38.98 9.80 7.02
CA ILE A 154 38.29 9.73 5.73
C ILE A 154 36.93 10.41 5.84
N ALA A 155 36.74 11.47 5.07
CA ALA A 155 35.45 12.11 4.89
C ALA A 155 34.63 11.39 3.82
N VAL A 156 33.32 11.30 4.02
CA VAL A 156 32.36 10.82 3.03
C VAL A 156 31.38 11.93 2.71
N SER A 157 31.19 12.23 1.43
CA SER A 157 30.22 13.22 0.97
C SER A 157 29.85 12.96 -0.48
N ALA A 158 28.56 13.07 -0.81
CA ALA A 158 28.03 12.99 -2.17
C ALA A 158 28.59 11.81 -3.00
N GLY A 159 28.59 10.61 -2.41
CA GLY A 159 29.00 9.39 -3.09
C GLY A 159 30.51 9.22 -3.24
N ARG A 160 31.31 9.98 -2.48
CA ARG A 160 32.77 9.99 -2.58
C ARG A 160 33.40 9.88 -1.21
N LEU A 161 34.53 9.19 -1.17
CA LEU A 161 35.44 9.15 -0.04
C LEU A 161 36.64 10.05 -0.35
N ALA A 162 37.13 10.79 0.65
CA ALA A 162 38.30 11.63 0.53
C ALA A 162 39.11 11.63 1.82
N HIS A 163 40.44 11.62 1.68
CA HIS A 163 41.37 11.79 2.79
C HIS A 163 42.25 13.01 2.53
N GLU A 164 42.04 14.07 3.32
CA GLU A 164 42.63 15.39 3.06
C GLU A 164 44.16 15.38 3.12
N LYS A 165 44.75 14.80 4.18
CA LYS A 165 46.20 14.83 4.41
C LYS A 165 46.99 14.15 3.30
N SER A 166 46.46 13.07 2.72
CA SER A 166 47.12 12.35 1.60
C SER A 166 46.61 12.78 0.22
N ARG A 167 45.61 13.68 0.16
CA ARG A 167 44.91 14.11 -1.06
C ARG A 167 44.37 12.96 -1.91
N LYS A 168 44.11 11.79 -1.31
CA LYS A 168 43.49 10.64 -1.97
C LYS A 168 41.97 10.82 -1.97
N SER A 169 41.32 10.45 -3.07
CA SER A 169 39.86 10.39 -3.16
C SER A 169 39.41 9.27 -4.08
N GLY A 170 38.18 8.82 -3.90
CA GLY A 170 37.58 7.79 -4.74
C GLY A 170 36.06 7.73 -4.63
N THR A 171 35.44 7.00 -5.54
CA THR A 171 33.98 6.78 -5.58
C THR A 171 33.59 5.55 -4.78
N PHE A 172 32.32 5.41 -4.42
CA PHE A 172 31.82 4.18 -3.78
C PHE A 172 32.09 2.94 -4.64
N GLY A 173 31.86 3.04 -5.95
CA GLY A 173 32.08 1.93 -6.88
C GLY A 173 33.51 1.39 -6.88
N GLN A 174 34.52 2.24 -6.66
CA GLN A 174 35.92 1.82 -6.58
C GLN A 174 36.22 0.93 -5.37
N PHE A 175 35.50 1.12 -4.26
CA PHE A 175 35.71 0.37 -3.02
C PHE A 175 34.65 -0.71 -2.76
N ALA A 176 33.56 -0.73 -3.53
CA ALA A 176 32.42 -1.61 -3.31
C ALA A 176 32.81 -3.09 -3.21
N ALA A 177 33.64 -3.59 -4.12
CA ALA A 177 34.06 -5.00 -4.14
C ALA A 177 34.89 -5.38 -2.90
N ALA A 178 35.79 -4.49 -2.46
CA ALA A 178 36.61 -4.71 -1.27
C ALA A 178 35.75 -4.59 0.01
N ALA A 179 34.90 -3.57 0.08
CA ALA A 179 33.96 -3.38 1.19
C ALA A 179 33.06 -4.59 1.40
N ALA A 180 32.55 -5.21 0.33
CA ALA A 180 31.67 -6.38 0.42
C ALA A 180 32.32 -7.63 1.04
N GLN A 181 33.66 -7.68 1.13
CA GLN A 181 34.40 -8.77 1.79
C GLN A 181 34.65 -8.50 3.28
N LEU A 182 34.40 -7.28 3.75
CA LEU A 182 34.59 -6.92 5.15
C LEU A 182 33.40 -7.41 6.00
N PRO A 183 33.64 -7.71 7.28
CA PRO A 183 32.55 -8.01 8.21
C PRO A 183 31.63 -6.79 8.34
N VAL A 184 30.34 -7.07 8.49
CA VAL A 184 29.35 -6.03 8.79
C VAL A 184 29.61 -5.51 10.20
N PRO A 185 29.78 -4.19 10.40
CA PRO A 185 29.95 -3.63 11.74
C PRO A 185 28.68 -3.82 12.57
N GLY A 186 28.85 -4.27 13.82
CA GLY A 186 27.74 -4.54 14.74
C GLY A 186 27.10 -3.27 15.35
N ASP A 187 27.90 -2.23 15.58
CA ASP A 187 27.44 -0.92 16.04
C ASP A 187 27.90 0.16 15.07
N VAL A 188 26.99 1.04 14.68
CA VAL A 188 27.23 2.12 13.72
C VAL A 188 26.59 3.40 14.21
N ARG A 189 27.36 4.49 14.17
CA ARG A 189 26.84 5.81 14.51
C ARG A 189 25.93 6.31 13.39
N LEU A 190 24.67 6.54 13.71
CA LEU A 190 23.71 7.21 12.85
C LEU A 190 23.92 8.72 12.92
N LYS A 191 23.58 9.44 11.84
CA LYS A 191 23.61 10.90 11.80
C LYS A 191 22.63 11.53 12.79
N ASP A 192 22.93 12.73 13.29
CA ASP A 192 21.91 13.51 14.00
C ASP A 192 20.99 14.21 12.98
N ALA A 193 19.75 14.49 13.36
CA ALA A 193 18.77 15.09 12.43
C ALA A 193 19.21 16.45 11.86
N LYS A 194 20.03 17.20 12.61
CA LYS A 194 20.64 18.45 12.18
C LYS A 194 21.67 18.29 11.06
N ASP A 195 22.22 17.08 10.92
CA ASP A 195 23.27 16.74 9.94
C ASP A 195 22.67 16.08 8.68
N PHE A 196 21.34 16.01 8.57
CA PHE A 196 20.68 15.46 7.40
C PHE A 196 20.84 16.37 6.18
N ALA A 197 21.29 15.79 5.08
CA ALA A 197 21.50 16.47 3.80
C ALA A 197 20.37 16.22 2.79
N LEU A 198 19.73 15.05 2.86
CA LEU A 198 18.67 14.56 1.96
C LEU A 198 17.30 14.50 2.65
N ILE A 199 17.23 13.99 3.89
CA ILE A 199 15.97 13.93 4.64
C ILE A 199 15.46 15.34 4.92
N GLY A 200 14.17 15.59 4.64
CA GLY A 200 13.55 16.90 4.80
C GLY A 200 13.77 17.86 3.63
N ARG A 201 14.34 17.37 2.51
CA ARG A 201 14.51 18.13 1.28
C ARG A 201 13.55 17.66 0.19
N ASP A 202 13.23 18.57 -0.72
CA ASP A 202 12.46 18.26 -1.93
C ASP A 202 13.36 17.57 -2.96
N LEU A 203 13.34 16.24 -2.93
CA LEU A 203 14.07 15.40 -3.88
C LEU A 203 13.14 14.88 -4.96
N PRO A 204 13.55 14.88 -6.24
CA PRO A 204 12.76 14.29 -7.31
C PRO A 204 12.60 12.79 -7.07
N ARG A 205 11.42 12.25 -7.39
CA ARG A 205 11.18 10.81 -7.22
C ARG A 205 12.13 9.98 -8.09
N VAL A 206 12.61 8.87 -7.52
CA VAL A 206 13.51 7.91 -8.19
C VAL A 206 12.89 7.24 -9.42
N ASP A 207 11.55 7.25 -9.51
CA ASP A 207 10.76 6.57 -10.53
C ASP A 207 10.11 7.51 -11.54
N THR A 208 10.33 8.84 -11.45
CA THR A 208 9.74 9.83 -12.37
C THR A 208 10.10 9.54 -13.82
N ALA A 209 11.40 9.43 -14.12
CA ALA A 209 11.87 9.29 -15.50
C ALA A 209 11.23 8.09 -16.20
N ALA A 210 11.19 6.93 -15.52
CA ALA A 210 10.62 5.70 -16.05
C ALA A 210 9.11 5.79 -16.30
N LYS A 211 8.39 6.48 -15.42
CA LYS A 211 6.93 6.68 -15.54
C LYS A 211 6.56 7.69 -16.63
N THR A 212 7.40 8.71 -16.87
CA THR A 212 7.11 9.74 -17.88
C THR A 212 7.53 9.34 -19.30
N ASN A 213 8.48 8.42 -19.46
CA ASN A 213 8.95 7.97 -20.77
C ASN A 213 8.44 6.58 -21.19
N GLY A 214 7.55 5.97 -20.40
CA GLY A 214 6.93 4.67 -20.70
C GLY A 214 7.84 3.45 -20.49
N THR A 215 8.97 3.58 -19.79
CA THR A 215 9.87 2.44 -19.50
C THR A 215 9.57 1.75 -18.17
N ALA A 216 8.80 2.39 -17.29
CA ALA A 216 8.30 1.77 -16.06
C ALA A 216 7.55 0.48 -16.39
N GLN A 217 7.85 -0.59 -15.65
CA GLN A 217 7.21 -1.89 -15.85
C GLN A 217 6.05 -2.06 -14.87
N PHE A 218 4.86 -2.24 -15.41
CA PHE A 218 3.68 -2.76 -14.72
C PHE A 218 3.42 -4.20 -15.17
N ALA A 219 2.49 -4.92 -14.52
CA ALA A 219 2.26 -6.32 -14.89
C ALA A 219 1.65 -6.46 -16.29
N MET A 220 0.85 -5.48 -16.72
CA MET A 220 0.34 -5.40 -18.09
C MET A 220 1.42 -5.21 -19.16
N ASP A 221 2.61 -4.71 -18.80
CA ASP A 221 3.73 -4.45 -19.73
C ASP A 221 4.63 -5.66 -19.94
N VAL A 222 4.58 -6.64 -19.02
CA VAL A 222 5.39 -7.86 -19.13
C VAL A 222 5.06 -8.58 -20.45
N ARG A 223 6.10 -8.95 -21.20
CA ARG A 223 6.00 -9.73 -22.44
C ARG A 223 6.93 -10.92 -22.34
N LEU A 224 6.36 -12.13 -22.39
CA LEU A 224 7.12 -13.38 -22.41
C LEU A 224 6.87 -14.11 -23.74
N PRO A 225 7.86 -14.88 -24.25
CA PRO A 225 7.66 -15.68 -25.45
C PRO A 225 6.46 -16.63 -25.32
N GLY A 226 5.58 -16.61 -26.33
CA GLY A 226 4.40 -17.47 -26.38
C GLY A 226 3.31 -17.15 -25.34
N MET A 227 3.39 -16.02 -24.64
CA MET A 227 2.43 -15.64 -23.60
C MET A 227 1.01 -15.50 -24.15
N LEU A 228 0.03 -16.05 -23.43
CA LEU A 228 -1.40 -15.92 -23.72
C LEU A 228 -2.07 -14.98 -22.71
N THR A 229 -3.17 -14.37 -23.11
CA THR A 229 -4.01 -13.52 -22.25
C THR A 229 -5.25 -14.29 -21.79
N ALA A 230 -5.58 -14.18 -20.51
CA ALA A 230 -6.77 -14.79 -19.92
C ALA A 230 -7.71 -13.71 -19.35
N VAL A 231 -9.00 -13.90 -19.59
CA VAL A 231 -10.09 -13.19 -18.89
C VAL A 231 -11.05 -14.23 -18.32
N VAL A 232 -11.75 -13.89 -17.24
CA VAL A 232 -12.65 -14.83 -16.54
C VAL A 232 -14.09 -14.32 -16.61
N ALA A 233 -15.02 -15.20 -16.97
CA ALA A 233 -16.44 -15.02 -16.69
C ALA A 233 -16.69 -15.43 -15.24
N ARG A 234 -17.05 -14.46 -14.39
CA ARG A 234 -17.35 -14.66 -12.97
C ARG A 234 -18.86 -14.67 -12.74
N PRO A 235 -19.34 -15.34 -11.68
CA PRO A 235 -20.76 -15.33 -11.35
C PRO A 235 -21.26 -13.90 -11.08
N PRO A 236 -22.52 -13.58 -11.41
CA PRO A 236 -23.10 -12.25 -11.19
C PRO A 236 -23.44 -11.97 -9.72
N LEU A 237 -23.47 -12.99 -8.87
CA LEU A 237 -23.75 -12.88 -7.43
C LEU A 237 -22.57 -13.38 -6.62
N PHE A 238 -22.27 -12.71 -5.50
CA PHE A 238 -21.24 -13.17 -4.58
C PHE A 238 -21.63 -14.48 -3.91
N GLY A 239 -20.73 -15.46 -3.93
CA GLY A 239 -20.96 -16.81 -3.38
C GLY A 239 -21.59 -17.81 -4.35
N ALA A 240 -22.02 -17.38 -5.54
CA ALA A 240 -22.44 -18.30 -6.59
C ALA A 240 -21.23 -19.02 -7.23
N THR A 241 -21.49 -20.16 -7.86
CA THR A 241 -20.48 -21.00 -8.53
C THR A 241 -20.94 -21.45 -9.91
N VAL A 242 -20.04 -21.96 -10.75
CA VAL A 242 -20.42 -22.56 -12.05
C VAL A 242 -21.19 -23.86 -11.79
N LYS A 243 -22.43 -23.97 -12.28
CA LYS A 243 -23.20 -25.23 -12.31
C LYS A 243 -22.83 -26.04 -13.54
N SER A 244 -22.85 -25.38 -14.70
CA SER A 244 -22.46 -25.94 -16.00
C SER A 244 -22.14 -24.81 -16.99
N PHE A 245 -21.42 -25.13 -18.07
CA PHE A 245 -21.19 -24.18 -19.16
C PHE A 245 -21.06 -24.89 -20.51
N ASP A 246 -21.39 -24.18 -21.58
CA ASP A 246 -21.09 -24.53 -22.96
C ASP A 246 -20.09 -23.53 -23.56
N ALA A 247 -18.99 -24.07 -24.06
CA ALA A 247 -17.88 -23.34 -24.65
C ALA A 247 -17.80 -23.44 -26.19
N ALA A 248 -18.77 -24.08 -26.86
CA ALA A 248 -18.71 -24.35 -28.29
C ALA A 248 -18.51 -23.06 -29.12
N LYS A 249 -19.32 -22.03 -28.85
CA LYS A 249 -19.20 -20.71 -29.52
C LYS A 249 -17.90 -19.99 -29.13
N SER A 250 -17.52 -20.05 -27.86
CA SER A 250 -16.26 -19.45 -27.37
C SER A 250 -15.04 -19.99 -28.13
N ARG A 251 -14.98 -21.32 -28.34
CA ARG A 251 -13.88 -21.98 -29.07
C ARG A 251 -13.82 -21.65 -30.56
N GLN A 252 -14.91 -21.13 -31.15
CA GLN A 252 -14.95 -20.71 -32.55
C GLN A 252 -14.41 -19.28 -32.74
N VAL A 253 -14.24 -18.51 -31.67
CA VAL A 253 -13.68 -17.15 -31.75
C VAL A 253 -12.19 -17.25 -32.14
N PRO A 254 -11.76 -16.62 -33.25
CA PRO A 254 -10.36 -16.63 -33.66
C PRO A 254 -9.43 -16.12 -32.56
N GLY A 255 -8.35 -16.87 -32.31
CA GLY A 255 -7.37 -16.57 -31.27
C GLY A 255 -7.66 -17.17 -29.91
N VAL A 256 -8.87 -17.73 -29.66
CA VAL A 256 -9.12 -18.53 -28.45
C VAL A 256 -8.32 -19.84 -28.55
N ARG A 257 -7.66 -20.21 -27.44
CA ARG A 257 -6.79 -21.39 -27.35
C ARG A 257 -7.30 -22.38 -26.31
N HIS A 258 -7.77 -21.87 -25.17
CA HIS A 258 -8.35 -22.72 -24.12
C HIS A 258 -9.57 -22.06 -23.49
N VAL A 259 -10.52 -22.91 -23.07
CA VAL A 259 -11.64 -22.53 -22.21
C VAL A 259 -11.67 -23.53 -21.07
N VAL A 260 -11.42 -23.08 -19.85
CA VAL A 260 -11.27 -23.93 -18.67
C VAL A 260 -12.09 -23.40 -17.51
N GLN A 261 -12.71 -24.30 -16.75
CA GLN A 261 -13.35 -23.95 -15.49
C GLN A 261 -12.28 -23.87 -14.39
N ILE A 262 -12.38 -22.83 -13.57
CA ILE A 262 -11.60 -22.61 -12.35
C ILE A 262 -12.58 -22.33 -11.19
N PRO A 263 -12.14 -22.33 -9.92
CA PRO A 263 -13.05 -22.12 -8.80
C PRO A 263 -13.84 -20.81 -8.85
N THR A 264 -13.28 -19.75 -9.44
CA THR A 264 -13.90 -18.42 -9.53
C THR A 264 -14.80 -18.24 -10.76
N GLY A 265 -14.84 -19.20 -11.69
CA GLY A 265 -15.62 -19.06 -12.93
C GLY A 265 -15.09 -19.85 -14.12
N VAL A 266 -15.33 -19.34 -15.32
CA VAL A 266 -14.83 -19.92 -16.57
C VAL A 266 -13.82 -18.97 -17.21
N ALA A 267 -12.57 -19.42 -17.32
CA ALA A 267 -11.49 -18.66 -17.94
C ALA A 267 -11.40 -18.95 -19.43
N VAL A 268 -11.29 -17.88 -20.22
CA VAL A 268 -10.99 -17.93 -21.65
C VAL A 268 -9.55 -17.44 -21.85
N VAL A 269 -8.72 -18.32 -22.40
CA VAL A 269 -7.31 -18.07 -22.67
C VAL A 269 -7.11 -17.95 -24.18
N ALA A 270 -6.57 -16.82 -24.62
CA ALA A 270 -6.44 -16.47 -26.03
C ALA A 270 -5.12 -15.75 -26.34
N GLU A 271 -4.82 -15.57 -27.61
CA GLU A 271 -3.58 -14.92 -28.08
C GLU A 271 -3.49 -13.42 -27.73
N ASN A 272 -4.63 -12.78 -27.50
CA ASN A 272 -4.69 -11.36 -27.14
C ASN A 272 -5.96 -11.05 -26.33
N THR A 273 -5.99 -9.86 -25.74
CA THR A 273 -7.07 -9.41 -24.86
C THR A 273 -8.43 -9.38 -25.57
N TRP A 274 -8.48 -8.95 -26.83
CA TRP A 274 -9.73 -8.86 -27.59
C TRP A 274 -10.37 -10.24 -27.83
N ALA A 275 -9.58 -11.19 -28.31
CA ALA A 275 -10.03 -12.56 -28.51
C ALA A 275 -10.48 -13.22 -27.20
N ALA A 276 -9.78 -12.95 -26.09
CA ALA A 276 -10.15 -13.45 -24.76
C ALA A 276 -11.53 -12.90 -24.33
N ILE A 277 -11.76 -11.58 -24.48
CA ILE A 277 -13.03 -10.93 -24.15
C ILE A 277 -14.16 -11.45 -25.04
N LYS A 278 -13.96 -11.54 -26.36
CA LYS A 278 -14.97 -12.08 -27.29
C LYS A 278 -15.29 -13.55 -27.04
N GLY A 279 -14.28 -14.35 -26.73
CA GLY A 279 -14.49 -15.73 -26.32
C GLY A 279 -15.29 -15.82 -25.01
N ARG A 280 -15.05 -14.93 -24.05
CA ARG A 280 -15.80 -14.87 -22.79
C ARG A 280 -17.27 -14.49 -23.01
N GLU A 281 -17.53 -13.46 -23.82
CA GLU A 281 -18.88 -13.02 -24.18
C GLU A 281 -19.70 -14.12 -24.90
N ALA A 282 -19.03 -15.03 -25.59
CA ALA A 282 -19.66 -16.15 -26.30
C ALA A 282 -19.96 -17.38 -25.42
N LEU A 283 -19.60 -17.37 -24.13
CA LEU A 283 -19.89 -18.47 -23.21
C LEU A 283 -21.38 -18.51 -22.85
N ALA A 284 -21.96 -19.70 -22.82
CA ALA A 284 -23.25 -19.94 -22.18
C ALA A 284 -22.99 -20.60 -20.83
N ILE A 285 -23.31 -19.93 -19.71
CA ILE A 285 -23.01 -20.41 -18.36
C ILE A 285 -24.29 -20.48 -17.55
N GLN A 286 -24.48 -21.58 -16.83
CA GLN A 286 -25.48 -21.71 -15.78
C GLN A 286 -24.77 -21.59 -14.42
N TRP A 287 -25.25 -20.67 -13.59
CA TRP A 287 -24.72 -20.46 -12.24
C TRP A 287 -25.55 -21.22 -11.22
N ASP A 288 -24.88 -21.80 -10.23
CA ASP A 288 -25.50 -22.22 -8.97
C ASP A 288 -25.45 -21.04 -8.01
N GLU A 289 -26.62 -20.54 -7.66
CA GLU A 289 -26.79 -19.37 -6.80
C GLU A 289 -27.42 -19.75 -5.44
N SER A 290 -27.38 -21.02 -5.05
CA SER A 290 -28.01 -21.51 -3.81
C SER A 290 -27.37 -20.95 -2.54
N GLN A 291 -26.06 -20.64 -2.60
CA GLN A 291 -25.29 -20.06 -1.48
C GLN A 291 -24.96 -18.56 -1.70
N ALA A 292 -25.57 -17.94 -2.71
CA ALA A 292 -25.23 -16.59 -3.10
C ALA A 292 -25.92 -15.53 -2.23
N GLU A 293 -25.26 -14.38 -2.03
CA GLU A 293 -25.91 -13.19 -1.49
C GLU A 293 -26.94 -12.67 -2.48
N ARG A 294 -28.20 -12.55 -2.03
CA ARG A 294 -29.33 -12.11 -2.87
C ARG A 294 -29.95 -10.80 -2.39
N ARG A 295 -29.53 -10.31 -1.22
CA ARG A 295 -30.02 -9.04 -0.68
C ARG A 295 -29.43 -7.87 -1.47
N GLY A 296 -30.25 -6.85 -1.74
CA GLY A 296 -29.79 -5.58 -2.29
C GLY A 296 -29.27 -4.64 -1.20
N THR A 297 -28.75 -3.49 -1.62
CA THR A 297 -28.20 -2.50 -0.68
C THR A 297 -29.26 -1.96 0.27
N LYS A 298 -30.52 -1.83 -0.17
CA LYS A 298 -31.62 -1.32 0.66
C LYS A 298 -31.95 -2.27 1.80
N GLU A 299 -32.00 -3.57 1.52
CA GLU A 299 -32.26 -4.61 2.50
C GLU A 299 -31.12 -4.70 3.52
N LEU A 300 -29.87 -4.72 3.04
CA LEU A 300 -28.69 -4.74 3.92
C LEU A 300 -28.64 -3.51 4.84
N MET A 301 -28.89 -2.31 4.31
CA MET A 301 -28.87 -1.10 5.12
C MET A 301 -30.03 -1.06 6.14
N ALA A 302 -31.21 -1.58 5.79
CA ALA A 302 -32.33 -1.68 6.72
C ALA A 302 -32.03 -2.61 7.91
N GLU A 303 -31.33 -3.74 7.66
CA GLU A 303 -30.83 -4.60 8.73
C GLU A 303 -29.82 -3.86 9.62
N TYR A 304 -28.91 -3.08 9.04
CA TYR A 304 -27.87 -2.37 9.81
C TYR A 304 -28.48 -1.29 10.70
N ARG A 305 -29.47 -0.55 10.19
CA ARG A 305 -30.23 0.43 10.97
C ARG A 305 -30.96 -0.24 12.13
N THR A 306 -31.62 -1.37 11.89
CA THR A 306 -32.30 -2.15 12.93
C THR A 306 -31.33 -2.61 14.03
N LEU A 307 -30.14 -3.09 13.66
CA LEU A 307 -29.12 -3.51 14.64
C LEU A 307 -28.64 -2.34 15.52
N ALA A 308 -28.49 -1.14 14.96
CA ALA A 308 -28.02 0.03 15.70
C ALA A 308 -28.99 0.50 16.79
N GLU A 309 -30.27 0.15 16.70
CA GLU A 309 -31.25 0.46 17.76
C GLU A 309 -31.01 -0.37 19.04
N GLN A 310 -30.26 -1.47 18.95
CA GLN A 310 -29.90 -2.33 20.08
C GLN A 310 -28.47 -2.05 20.59
N PRO A 311 -28.19 -2.29 21.89
CA PRO A 311 -26.82 -2.25 22.41
C PRO A 311 -25.89 -3.19 21.64
N GLY A 312 -24.69 -2.69 21.27
CA GLY A 312 -23.64 -3.48 20.62
C GLY A 312 -22.53 -3.92 21.57
N ASN A 313 -21.52 -4.60 21.03
CA ASN A 313 -20.33 -4.94 21.81
C ASN A 313 -19.55 -3.67 22.14
N VAL A 314 -19.22 -3.45 23.41
CA VAL A 314 -18.52 -2.24 23.85
C VAL A 314 -17.05 -2.27 23.39
N ALA A 315 -16.71 -1.41 22.43
CA ALA A 315 -15.35 -1.22 21.94
C ALA A 315 -14.54 -0.26 22.83
N ARG A 316 -15.21 0.78 23.37
CA ARG A 316 -14.60 1.76 24.25
C ARG A 316 -15.62 2.28 25.24
N LYS A 317 -15.21 2.48 26.50
CA LYS A 317 -16.01 3.13 27.54
C LYS A 317 -15.14 4.02 28.42
N ARG A 318 -15.64 5.19 28.78
CA ARG A 318 -15.08 6.13 29.77
C ARG A 318 -16.25 6.81 30.48
N GLY A 319 -16.17 6.95 31.80
CA GLY A 319 -17.24 7.57 32.59
C GLY A 319 -18.54 6.77 32.60
N ASP A 320 -19.65 7.47 32.90
CA ASP A 320 -20.99 6.93 33.01
C ASP A 320 -21.95 7.63 32.02
N ILE A 321 -22.31 6.90 30.97
CA ILE A 321 -23.22 7.38 29.92
C ILE A 321 -24.60 7.76 30.48
N GLY A 322 -25.13 6.99 31.44
CA GLY A 322 -26.44 7.24 32.02
C GLY A 322 -26.46 8.58 32.75
N ALA A 323 -25.45 8.81 33.61
CA ALA A 323 -25.29 10.07 34.32
C ALA A 323 -25.09 11.26 33.36
N GLY A 324 -24.27 11.07 32.31
CA GLY A 324 -24.00 12.12 31.32
C GLY A 324 -25.24 12.56 30.53
N PHE A 325 -26.15 11.64 30.20
CA PHE A 325 -27.41 11.98 29.54
C PHE A 325 -28.48 12.50 30.51
N ALA A 326 -28.52 12.03 31.76
CA ALA A 326 -29.49 12.49 32.75
C ALA A 326 -29.31 13.99 33.10
N GLY A 327 -28.06 14.48 33.11
CA GLY A 327 -27.73 15.88 33.36
C GLY A 327 -27.67 16.77 32.10
N ALA A 328 -28.15 16.30 30.95
CA ALA A 328 -28.02 17.00 29.68
C ALA A 328 -28.91 18.25 29.62
N ALA A 329 -28.33 19.40 29.28
CA ALA A 329 -29.09 20.60 28.93
C ALA A 329 -29.70 20.48 27.53
N LYS A 330 -29.02 19.80 26.62
CA LYS A 330 -29.50 19.49 25.27
C LYS A 330 -28.96 18.16 24.80
N THR A 331 -29.74 17.43 24.01
CA THR A 331 -29.30 16.18 23.38
C THR A 331 -29.47 16.28 21.87
N LEU A 332 -28.49 15.77 21.13
CA LEU A 332 -28.51 15.65 19.68
C LEU A 332 -28.35 14.19 19.29
N GLU A 333 -28.98 13.82 18.18
CA GLU A 333 -28.89 12.49 17.59
C GLU A 333 -28.69 12.61 16.08
N ALA A 334 -27.80 11.81 15.53
CA ALA A 334 -27.48 11.77 14.11
C ALA A 334 -27.33 10.32 13.63
N ARG A 335 -27.68 10.08 12.37
CA ARG A 335 -27.51 8.80 11.69
C ARG A 335 -26.73 9.02 10.39
N PHE A 336 -25.79 8.13 10.10
CA PHE A 336 -24.96 8.20 8.91
C PHE A 336 -24.91 6.86 8.20
N ASP A 337 -25.12 6.89 6.88
CA ASP A 337 -25.04 5.72 6.02
C ASP A 337 -23.89 5.88 5.05
N PHE A 338 -23.10 4.82 4.91
CA PHE A 338 -21.94 4.79 4.04
C PHE A 338 -22.09 3.63 3.06
N PRO A 339 -22.05 3.88 1.74
CA PRO A 339 -22.18 2.83 0.73
C PRO A 339 -20.93 1.97 0.67
N TYR A 340 -21.05 0.79 0.05
CA TYR A 340 -19.87 0.10 -0.45
C TYR A 340 -19.11 1.00 -1.42
N LEU A 341 -17.78 1.02 -1.33
CA LEU A 341 -16.94 1.75 -2.29
C LEU A 341 -15.93 0.81 -2.94
N ALA A 342 -15.79 0.92 -4.25
CA ALA A 342 -14.69 0.31 -4.98
C ALA A 342 -13.42 1.15 -4.83
N HIS A 343 -12.26 0.51 -4.88
CA HIS A 343 -10.97 1.21 -4.92
C HIS A 343 -10.70 1.88 -6.26
N ALA A 344 -11.19 1.25 -7.33
CA ALA A 344 -11.08 1.69 -8.71
C ALA A 344 -9.68 2.20 -9.13
N PRO A 345 -8.57 1.48 -8.82
CA PRO A 345 -7.23 1.88 -9.26
C PRO A 345 -7.19 2.07 -10.78
N MET A 346 -6.32 2.96 -11.29
CA MET A 346 -6.25 3.24 -12.73
C MET A 346 -5.89 2.00 -13.54
N GLU A 347 -4.96 1.19 -13.03
CA GLU A 347 -4.68 -0.16 -13.52
C GLU A 347 -5.64 -1.16 -12.84
N PRO A 348 -6.53 -1.83 -13.59
CA PRO A 348 -7.33 -2.95 -13.08
C PRO A 348 -6.45 -4.12 -12.65
N LEU A 349 -6.99 -5.05 -11.86
CA LEU A 349 -6.22 -6.20 -11.39
C LEU A 349 -5.71 -7.10 -12.52
N ASP A 350 -4.44 -7.44 -12.41
CA ASP A 350 -3.71 -8.21 -13.40
C ASP A 350 -2.48 -8.88 -12.79
N CYS A 351 -2.03 -9.96 -13.41
CA CYS A 351 -0.77 -10.62 -13.10
C CYS A 351 -0.31 -11.47 -14.29
N VAL A 352 1.00 -11.70 -14.40
CA VAL A 352 1.57 -12.71 -15.30
C VAL A 352 2.07 -13.89 -14.50
N VAL A 353 1.72 -15.11 -14.90
CA VAL A 353 2.13 -16.36 -14.27
C VAL A 353 2.84 -17.25 -15.29
N ARG A 354 4.02 -17.76 -14.94
CA ARG A 354 4.76 -18.76 -15.71
C ARG A 354 5.05 -19.98 -14.83
N LEU A 355 4.49 -21.13 -15.19
CA LEU A 355 4.92 -22.40 -14.62
C LEU A 355 6.23 -22.84 -15.27
N THR A 356 7.12 -23.40 -14.46
CA THR A 356 8.41 -23.97 -14.87
C THR A 356 8.47 -25.42 -14.43
N PRO A 357 9.42 -26.23 -14.92
CA PRO A 357 9.53 -27.64 -14.51
C PRO A 357 9.71 -27.84 -12.98
N SER A 358 10.25 -26.85 -12.27
CA SER A 358 10.59 -26.94 -10.84
C SER A 358 9.85 -25.93 -9.95
N GLY A 359 9.01 -25.06 -10.50
CA GLY A 359 8.43 -23.94 -9.75
C GLY A 359 7.50 -23.04 -10.55
N CYS A 360 7.26 -21.84 -10.02
CA CYS A 360 6.37 -20.83 -10.59
C CYS A 360 7.02 -19.44 -10.52
N GLU A 361 6.85 -18.63 -11.55
CA GLU A 361 7.22 -17.22 -11.55
C GLU A 361 5.97 -16.35 -11.76
N ILE A 362 5.87 -15.27 -10.98
CA ILE A 362 4.72 -14.36 -11.00
C ILE A 362 5.23 -12.93 -11.12
N TRP A 363 4.65 -12.13 -12.02
CA TRP A 363 4.87 -10.68 -12.09
C TRP A 363 3.56 -9.98 -11.74
N ALA A 364 3.59 -9.16 -10.70
CA ALA A 364 2.42 -8.44 -10.23
C ALA A 364 2.79 -7.24 -9.35
N GLY A 365 1.89 -6.27 -9.27
CA GLY A 365 1.93 -5.16 -8.32
C GLY A 365 1.58 -5.61 -6.90
N ASP A 366 2.37 -6.53 -6.34
CA ASP A 366 1.99 -7.27 -5.13
C ASP A 366 2.22 -6.46 -3.85
N GLN A 367 1.13 -6.20 -3.11
CA GLN A 367 1.21 -5.54 -1.81
C GLN A 367 1.63 -6.47 -0.69
N PHE A 368 1.28 -7.77 -0.75
CA PHE A 368 1.58 -8.78 0.26
C PHE A 368 2.38 -9.94 -0.37
N GLN A 369 3.59 -9.64 -0.83
CA GLN A 369 4.43 -10.52 -1.63
C GLN A 369 4.54 -11.94 -1.06
N THR A 370 4.77 -12.10 0.25
CA THR A 370 4.94 -13.43 0.85
C THR A 370 3.61 -14.14 1.11
N VAL A 371 2.49 -13.42 1.18
CA VAL A 371 1.15 -14.03 1.21
C VAL A 371 0.79 -14.55 -0.17
N ASP A 372 1.03 -13.75 -1.22
CA ASP A 372 0.84 -14.14 -2.62
C ASP A 372 1.70 -15.35 -2.99
N GLN A 373 2.97 -15.34 -2.57
CA GLN A 373 3.90 -16.48 -2.73
C GLN A 373 3.36 -17.75 -2.07
N LEU A 374 2.90 -17.66 -0.80
CA LEU A 374 2.39 -18.81 -0.06
C LEU A 374 1.11 -19.36 -0.69
N ASN A 375 0.16 -18.50 -1.04
CA ASN A 375 -1.12 -18.90 -1.62
C ASN A 375 -0.93 -19.53 -3.00
N ALA A 376 -0.07 -18.96 -3.85
CA ALA A 376 0.31 -19.56 -5.13
C ALA A 376 0.97 -20.94 -4.95
N ALA A 377 1.87 -21.08 -3.97
CA ALA A 377 2.51 -22.35 -3.66
C ALA A 377 1.49 -23.42 -3.23
N ASN A 378 0.53 -23.06 -2.39
CA ASN A 378 -0.55 -23.94 -1.94
C ASN A 378 -1.40 -24.45 -3.11
N VAL A 379 -1.77 -23.59 -4.06
CA VAL A 379 -2.53 -23.98 -5.26
C VAL A 379 -1.78 -25.01 -6.11
N LEU A 380 -0.46 -24.87 -6.19
CA LEU A 380 0.41 -25.71 -7.03
C LEU A 380 0.96 -26.95 -6.30
N GLY A 381 0.78 -27.05 -4.98
CA GLY A 381 1.42 -28.10 -4.17
C GLY A 381 2.94 -27.94 -4.08
N LEU A 382 3.43 -26.70 -4.13
CA LEU A 382 4.85 -26.34 -4.07
C LEU A 382 5.24 -25.82 -2.68
N LYS A 383 6.54 -25.74 -2.41
CA LYS A 383 7.06 -24.93 -1.30
C LYS A 383 7.10 -23.44 -1.70
N PRO A 384 6.92 -22.48 -0.77
CA PRO A 384 6.98 -21.05 -1.09
C PRO A 384 8.25 -20.64 -1.83
N GLN A 385 9.40 -21.24 -1.52
CA GLN A 385 10.69 -20.94 -2.16
C GLN A 385 10.77 -21.38 -3.63
N GLN A 386 9.83 -22.21 -4.09
CA GLN A 386 9.69 -22.59 -5.50
C GLN A 386 8.79 -21.61 -6.27
N VAL A 387 8.21 -20.62 -5.59
CA VAL A 387 7.43 -19.54 -6.19
C VAL A 387 8.24 -18.25 -6.11
N LYS A 388 8.61 -17.71 -7.26
CA LYS A 388 9.33 -16.45 -7.37
C LYS A 388 8.36 -15.33 -7.74
N ILE A 389 8.27 -14.33 -6.87
CA ILE A 389 7.53 -13.10 -7.14
C ILE A 389 8.50 -12.06 -7.69
N HIS A 390 8.16 -11.50 -8.85
CA HIS A 390 8.78 -10.34 -9.48
C HIS A 390 7.84 -9.16 -9.27
N THR A 391 8.02 -8.44 -8.15
CA THR A 391 7.19 -7.27 -7.85
C THR A 391 7.52 -6.14 -8.82
N VAL A 392 6.53 -5.78 -9.64
CA VAL A 392 6.54 -4.65 -10.57
C VAL A 392 5.77 -3.47 -9.97
N PHE A 393 5.74 -2.32 -10.64
CA PHE A 393 4.90 -1.21 -10.19
C PHE A 393 3.42 -1.60 -10.23
N ALA A 394 2.60 -0.95 -9.40
CA ALA A 394 1.15 -0.99 -9.48
C ALA A 394 0.59 0.38 -9.88
N GLY A 395 -0.37 0.41 -10.80
CA GLY A 395 -1.10 1.60 -11.23
C GLY A 395 -2.19 2.02 -10.23
N GLY A 396 -1.83 2.04 -8.95
CA GLY A 396 -2.74 2.24 -7.82
C GLY A 396 -3.10 0.94 -7.11
N SER A 397 -3.69 1.10 -5.93
CA SER A 397 -4.33 0.00 -5.20
C SER A 397 -5.37 0.52 -4.23
N PHE A 398 -5.00 1.54 -3.43
CA PHE A 398 -5.85 2.11 -2.38
C PHE A 398 -6.33 1.09 -1.34
N GLY A 399 -5.69 -0.09 -1.29
CA GLY A 399 -6.05 -1.22 -0.44
C GLY A 399 -6.42 -2.48 -1.23
N ARG A 400 -6.82 -2.36 -2.50
CA ARG A 400 -7.37 -3.47 -3.30
C ARG A 400 -6.44 -4.67 -3.44
N ARG A 401 -5.15 -4.41 -3.66
CA ARG A 401 -4.12 -5.44 -3.90
C ARG A 401 -3.55 -6.05 -2.61
N ALA A 402 -3.80 -5.45 -1.45
CA ALA A 402 -3.47 -6.06 -0.17
C ALA A 402 -4.64 -6.95 0.21
N ASN A 403 -4.62 -8.24 -0.12
CA ASN A 403 -5.68 -9.14 0.32
C ASN A 403 -5.11 -10.47 0.76
N THR A 404 -5.70 -11.06 1.81
CA THR A 404 -5.10 -12.23 2.48
C THR A 404 -5.31 -13.54 1.73
N VAL A 405 -6.13 -13.54 0.69
CA VAL A 405 -6.45 -14.73 -0.11
C VAL A 405 -5.80 -14.70 -1.49
N SER A 406 -5.08 -13.62 -1.80
CA SER A 406 -4.38 -13.39 -3.07
C SER A 406 -5.29 -13.58 -4.29
N ASP A 407 -6.50 -13.02 -4.27
CA ASP A 407 -7.60 -13.36 -5.19
C ASP A 407 -7.18 -13.38 -6.68
N TYR A 408 -6.64 -12.30 -7.22
CA TYR A 408 -6.23 -12.23 -8.63
C TYR A 408 -4.99 -13.08 -8.94
N VAL A 409 -4.01 -13.16 -8.01
CA VAL A 409 -2.81 -13.98 -8.20
C VAL A 409 -3.17 -15.48 -8.22
N VAL A 410 -3.97 -15.92 -7.25
CA VAL A 410 -4.47 -17.30 -7.16
C VAL A 410 -5.30 -17.64 -8.38
N GLU A 411 -6.14 -16.74 -8.87
CA GLU A 411 -6.90 -16.92 -10.10
C GLU A 411 -5.98 -17.13 -11.31
N GLY A 412 -4.94 -16.30 -11.47
CA GLY A 412 -3.94 -16.46 -12.54
C GLY A 412 -3.21 -17.80 -12.45
N VAL A 413 -2.83 -18.22 -11.25
CA VAL A 413 -2.16 -19.51 -10.99
C VAL A 413 -3.10 -20.70 -11.27
N GLN A 414 -4.37 -20.61 -10.89
CA GLN A 414 -5.40 -21.61 -11.18
C GLN A 414 -5.57 -21.79 -12.70
N ILE A 415 -5.59 -20.69 -13.46
CA ILE A 415 -5.69 -20.74 -14.92
C ILE A 415 -4.46 -21.42 -15.52
N ALA A 416 -3.25 -20.98 -15.13
CA ALA A 416 -2.01 -21.57 -15.61
C ALA A 416 -1.92 -23.09 -15.30
N LYS A 417 -2.37 -23.51 -14.11
CA LYS A 417 -2.48 -24.92 -13.73
C LYS A 417 -3.52 -25.67 -14.57
N ALA A 418 -4.70 -25.10 -14.77
CA ALA A 418 -5.80 -25.72 -15.52
C ALA A 418 -5.45 -25.94 -17.00
N VAL A 419 -4.68 -25.03 -17.60
CA VAL A 419 -4.12 -25.20 -18.95
C VAL A 419 -2.80 -25.98 -18.97
N ARG A 420 -2.38 -26.57 -17.84
CA ARG A 420 -1.19 -27.42 -17.71
C ARG A 420 0.12 -26.72 -18.07
N GLY A 421 0.23 -25.41 -17.82
CA GLY A 421 1.45 -24.65 -18.05
C GLY A 421 1.89 -24.58 -19.52
N VAL A 422 0.97 -24.75 -20.47
CA VAL A 422 1.27 -24.73 -21.93
C VAL A 422 1.90 -23.41 -22.42
N ALA A 423 1.67 -22.32 -21.69
CA ALA A 423 2.23 -21.00 -21.96
C ALA A 423 2.27 -20.16 -20.67
N PRO A 424 3.10 -19.10 -20.60
CA PRO A 424 2.89 -18.03 -19.63
C PRO A 424 1.51 -17.40 -19.82
N ILE A 425 0.80 -17.12 -18.73
CA ILE A 425 -0.56 -16.59 -18.73
C ILE A 425 -0.56 -15.19 -18.13
N ARG A 426 -1.01 -14.19 -18.88
CA ARG A 426 -1.38 -12.88 -18.36
C ARG A 426 -2.87 -12.87 -18.05
N LEU A 427 -3.23 -12.87 -16.77
CA LEU A 427 -4.60 -12.60 -16.35
C LEU A 427 -4.86 -11.10 -16.43
N VAL A 428 -6.00 -10.72 -17.00
CA VAL A 428 -6.48 -9.33 -17.05
C VAL A 428 -7.91 -9.29 -16.56
N TRP A 429 -8.17 -8.47 -15.55
CA TRP A 429 -9.52 -8.04 -15.20
C TRP A 429 -9.88 -6.84 -16.06
N THR A 430 -11.08 -6.83 -16.66
CA THR A 430 -11.59 -5.59 -17.28
C THR A 430 -11.98 -4.59 -16.19
N ARG A 431 -12.24 -3.33 -16.57
CA ARG A 431 -12.73 -2.34 -15.60
C ARG A 431 -14.04 -2.80 -14.96
N GLU A 432 -14.95 -3.39 -15.73
CA GLU A 432 -16.21 -3.93 -15.25
C GLU A 432 -16.00 -5.09 -14.28
N ASP A 433 -14.99 -5.95 -14.55
CA ASP A 433 -14.62 -7.01 -13.62
C ASP A 433 -14.06 -6.45 -12.31
N ASP A 434 -13.22 -5.41 -12.36
CA ASP A 434 -12.64 -4.77 -11.17
C ASP A 434 -13.72 -4.15 -10.29
N ILE A 435 -14.69 -3.46 -10.90
CA ILE A 435 -15.83 -2.88 -10.19
C ILE A 435 -16.76 -3.96 -9.61
N ARG A 436 -17.03 -5.05 -10.35
CA ARG A 436 -17.96 -6.11 -9.91
C ARG A 436 -17.33 -7.21 -9.06
N GLY A 437 -16.01 -7.38 -9.12
CA GLY A 437 -15.31 -8.54 -8.58
C GLY A 437 -15.16 -8.55 -7.06
N GLY A 438 -15.81 -7.63 -6.35
CA GLY A 438 -15.88 -7.57 -4.90
C GLY A 438 -14.59 -7.07 -4.25
N ARG A 439 -14.58 -7.08 -2.91
CA ARG A 439 -13.59 -6.45 -2.02
C ARG A 439 -13.78 -4.94 -1.89
N TYR A 440 -14.96 -4.53 -1.45
CA TYR A 440 -15.29 -3.12 -1.24
C TYR A 440 -14.87 -2.61 0.14
N ARG A 441 -14.75 -1.28 0.27
CA ARG A 441 -14.94 -0.65 1.58
C ARG A 441 -16.30 -1.12 2.12
N PRO A 442 -16.39 -1.66 3.35
CA PRO A 442 -17.65 -2.14 3.91
C PRO A 442 -18.76 -1.09 3.87
N LEU A 443 -20.00 -1.55 3.68
CA LEU A 443 -21.19 -0.80 4.05
C LEU A 443 -21.10 -0.49 5.55
N ALA A 444 -21.48 0.73 5.95
CA ALA A 444 -21.53 1.08 7.36
C ALA A 444 -22.75 1.93 7.68
N HIS A 445 -23.34 1.66 8.84
CA HIS A 445 -24.33 2.52 9.47
C HIS A 445 -23.83 2.98 10.83
N HIS A 446 -24.04 4.25 11.12
CA HIS A 446 -23.72 4.84 12.41
C HIS A 446 -24.98 5.45 13.01
N TRP A 447 -25.23 5.12 14.27
CA TRP A 447 -26.15 5.85 15.13
C TRP A 447 -25.33 6.54 16.22
N LEU A 448 -25.53 7.85 16.38
CA LEU A 448 -24.73 8.67 17.27
C LEU A 448 -25.61 9.60 18.08
N LYS A 449 -25.40 9.62 19.39
CA LYS A 449 -26.12 10.50 20.31
C LYS A 449 -25.13 11.20 21.23
N ALA A 450 -25.28 12.50 21.40
CA ALA A 450 -24.44 13.27 22.31
C ALA A 450 -25.27 14.26 23.15
N ALA A 451 -24.81 14.49 24.37
CA ALA A 451 -25.39 15.46 25.29
C ALA A 451 -24.48 16.67 25.42
N LEU A 452 -25.07 17.86 25.52
CA LEU A 452 -24.41 19.10 25.94
C LEU A 452 -24.78 19.42 27.39
N ASP A 453 -23.81 19.88 28.16
CA ASP A 453 -24.03 20.50 29.47
C ASP A 453 -24.56 21.94 29.33
N ALA A 454 -24.82 22.59 30.47
CA ALA A 454 -25.29 23.98 30.52
C ALA A 454 -24.30 25.01 29.94
N ASN A 455 -23.02 24.66 29.81
CA ASN A 455 -21.98 25.50 29.21
C ASN A 455 -21.82 25.23 27.70
N GLY A 456 -22.65 24.35 27.13
CA GLY A 456 -22.56 23.91 25.74
C GLY A 456 -21.35 23.02 25.45
N LEU A 457 -20.76 22.37 26.46
CA LEU A 457 -19.68 21.38 26.26
C LEU A 457 -20.25 19.95 26.22
N PRO A 458 -19.62 19.01 25.50
CA PRO A 458 -20.12 17.64 25.43
C PRO A 458 -20.03 16.95 26.79
N ALA A 459 -21.18 16.57 27.35
CA ALA A 459 -21.31 15.85 28.60
C ALA A 459 -21.33 14.33 28.40
N ALA A 460 -21.93 13.86 27.30
CA ALA A 460 -22.01 12.44 26.95
C ALA A 460 -21.89 12.23 25.44
N TRP A 461 -21.35 11.07 25.05
CA TRP A 461 -21.22 10.62 23.67
C TRP A 461 -21.44 9.10 23.60
N GLN A 462 -22.44 8.67 22.85
CA GLN A 462 -22.71 7.27 22.57
C GLN A 462 -22.75 7.04 21.06
N HIS A 463 -21.91 6.14 20.57
CA HIS A 463 -21.77 5.81 19.15
C HIS A 463 -21.94 4.32 18.92
N ARG A 464 -22.92 3.93 18.12
CA ARG A 464 -23.10 2.57 17.65
C ARG A 464 -22.74 2.49 16.18
N ILE A 465 -21.83 1.58 15.87
CA ILE A 465 -21.31 1.35 14.52
C ILE A 465 -21.75 -0.03 14.09
N VAL A 466 -22.33 -0.14 12.89
CA VAL A 466 -22.73 -1.41 12.29
C VAL A 466 -22.02 -1.54 10.96
N THR A 467 -21.12 -2.52 10.84
CA THR A 467 -20.36 -2.76 9.61
C THR A 467 -19.81 -4.19 9.57
N GLN A 468 -19.39 -4.66 8.39
CA GLN A 468 -18.69 -5.94 8.27
C GLN A 468 -17.26 -5.82 8.81
N SER A 469 -16.78 -6.88 9.45
CA SER A 469 -15.37 -7.00 9.80
C SER A 469 -14.55 -7.35 8.55
N ILE A 470 -13.46 -6.61 8.33
CA ILE A 470 -12.49 -6.91 7.28
C ILE A 470 -11.40 -7.90 7.76
N LEU A 471 -11.29 -8.12 9.08
CA LEU A 471 -10.28 -8.98 9.69
C LEU A 471 -10.82 -10.35 10.11
N ALA A 472 -12.10 -10.49 10.43
CA ALA A 472 -12.68 -11.76 10.85
C ALA A 472 -12.47 -12.84 9.78
N GLY A 473 -11.98 -14.01 10.20
CA GLY A 473 -11.65 -15.11 9.29
C GLY A 473 -10.31 -14.95 8.54
N THR A 474 -9.55 -13.88 8.79
CA THR A 474 -8.21 -13.69 8.23
C THR A 474 -7.11 -14.09 9.23
N PRO A 475 -5.86 -14.31 8.77
CA PRO A 475 -4.72 -14.52 9.66
C PRO A 475 -4.43 -13.36 10.64
N PHE A 476 -4.97 -12.16 10.40
CA PHE A 476 -4.83 -11.01 11.29
C PHE A 476 -5.83 -11.02 12.45
N ALA A 477 -6.91 -11.82 12.36
CA ALA A 477 -7.97 -11.84 13.37
C ALA A 477 -7.47 -12.08 14.80
N PRO A 478 -6.58 -13.06 15.07
CA PRO A 478 -6.12 -13.32 16.44
C PRO A 478 -5.39 -12.15 17.10
N MET A 479 -4.76 -11.27 16.31
CA MET A 479 -4.03 -10.11 16.84
C MET A 479 -4.91 -8.86 17.01
N MET A 480 -5.91 -8.72 16.12
CA MET A 480 -6.62 -7.45 15.91
C MET A 480 -8.12 -7.50 16.23
N VAL A 481 -8.70 -8.70 16.35
CA VAL A 481 -10.08 -8.89 16.79
C VAL A 481 -10.07 -9.34 18.25
N ARG A 482 -10.58 -8.51 19.16
CA ARG A 482 -10.60 -8.80 20.61
C ARG A 482 -12.01 -8.68 21.13
N ASN A 483 -12.49 -9.70 21.84
CA ASN A 483 -13.85 -9.73 22.41
C ASN A 483 -14.95 -9.41 21.38
N GLY A 484 -14.80 -9.92 20.14
CA GLY A 484 -15.73 -9.64 19.05
C GLY A 484 -15.66 -8.23 18.46
N ILE A 485 -14.65 -7.43 18.82
CA ILE A 485 -14.38 -6.10 18.25
C ILE A 485 -13.26 -6.21 17.23
N ASP A 486 -13.58 -5.97 15.96
CA ASP A 486 -12.57 -5.64 14.95
C ASP A 486 -12.13 -4.18 15.18
N GLY A 487 -10.87 -3.98 15.60
CA GLY A 487 -10.34 -2.65 15.88
C GLY A 487 -10.41 -1.70 14.68
N THR A 488 -10.35 -2.23 13.46
CA THR A 488 -10.41 -1.43 12.22
C THR A 488 -11.83 -0.94 11.90
N SER A 489 -12.86 -1.54 12.50
CA SER A 489 -14.25 -1.07 12.34
C SER A 489 -14.59 0.14 13.23
N VAL A 490 -13.77 0.40 14.25
CA VAL A 490 -14.05 1.41 15.30
C VAL A 490 -12.91 2.41 15.50
N GLU A 491 -11.78 2.26 14.80
CA GLU A 491 -10.71 3.26 14.79
C GLU A 491 -11.24 4.62 14.30
N GLY A 492 -10.65 5.71 14.76
CA GLY A 492 -11.15 7.06 14.56
C GLY A 492 -12.29 7.45 15.51
N ALA A 493 -13.25 6.54 15.74
CA ALA A 493 -14.32 6.76 16.73
C ALA A 493 -13.84 6.42 18.15
N SER A 494 -13.25 5.24 18.35
CA SER A 494 -12.83 4.73 19.67
C SER A 494 -11.65 5.50 20.30
N ASN A 495 -10.86 6.20 19.49
CA ASN A 495 -9.72 7.01 19.88
C ASN A 495 -9.94 8.51 19.61
N LEU A 496 -11.20 8.96 19.58
CA LEU A 496 -11.56 10.37 19.38
C LEU A 496 -10.78 11.30 20.34
N PRO A 497 -10.18 12.40 19.84
CA PRO A 497 -9.22 13.18 20.62
C PRO A 497 -9.87 14.15 21.61
N TYR A 498 -11.18 14.40 21.48
CA TYR A 498 -11.91 15.37 22.26
C TYR A 498 -12.14 14.95 23.72
N ALA A 499 -12.02 15.92 24.63
CA ALA A 499 -12.28 15.76 26.05
C ALA A 499 -13.78 15.64 26.34
N ILE A 500 -14.31 14.42 26.25
CA ILE A 500 -15.72 14.09 26.55
C ILE A 500 -15.77 13.15 27.77
N PRO A 501 -16.32 13.56 28.92
CA PRO A 501 -16.19 12.79 30.16
C PRO A 501 -16.90 11.43 30.11
N ASN A 502 -18.12 11.39 29.57
CA ASN A 502 -18.90 10.16 29.45
C ASN A 502 -18.95 9.72 27.98
N PHE A 503 -18.24 8.65 27.64
CA PHE A 503 -17.96 8.29 26.26
C PHE A 503 -18.07 6.78 26.06
N GLN A 504 -18.81 6.36 25.04
CA GLN A 504 -19.01 4.95 24.72
C GLN A 504 -19.10 4.75 23.21
N VAL A 505 -18.35 3.76 22.72
CA VAL A 505 -18.41 3.27 21.34
C VAL A 505 -18.74 1.79 21.38
N GLU A 506 -19.72 1.40 20.58
CA GLU A 506 -20.26 0.05 20.45
C GLU A 506 -20.17 -0.40 18.99
N LEU A 507 -19.92 -1.69 18.77
CA LEU A 507 -19.85 -2.31 17.46
C LEU A 507 -20.87 -3.44 17.34
N HIS A 508 -21.61 -3.45 16.24
CA HIS A 508 -22.25 -4.64 15.68
C HIS A 508 -21.47 -5.08 14.44
N THR A 509 -20.92 -6.29 14.48
CA THR A 509 -20.26 -6.87 13.31
C THR A 509 -21.30 -7.55 12.42
N ALA A 510 -21.69 -6.86 11.35
CA ALA A 510 -22.71 -7.33 10.42
C ALA A 510 -22.21 -8.50 9.54
N LYS A 511 -23.15 -9.28 9.00
CA LYS A 511 -22.89 -10.42 8.12
C LYS A 511 -23.55 -10.19 6.75
N ALA A 512 -22.73 -10.19 5.71
CA ALA A 512 -23.17 -10.18 4.32
C ALA A 512 -22.22 -11.06 3.49
N GLY A 513 -22.75 -11.67 2.42
CA GLY A 513 -21.96 -12.48 1.49
C GLY A 513 -21.09 -11.65 0.55
N VAL A 514 -21.25 -10.31 0.57
CA VAL A 514 -20.42 -9.35 -0.18
C VAL A 514 -19.00 -9.32 0.41
N PRO A 515 -17.96 -9.67 -0.36
CA PRO A 515 -16.59 -9.59 0.12
C PRO A 515 -16.16 -8.15 0.36
N VAL A 516 -15.56 -7.89 1.52
CA VAL A 516 -15.03 -6.57 1.91
C VAL A 516 -13.51 -6.61 2.06
N LEU A 517 -12.92 -5.41 2.05
CA LEU A 517 -11.49 -5.20 2.24
C LEU A 517 -11.25 -3.78 2.79
N TRP A 518 -10.05 -3.55 3.33
CA TRP A 518 -9.61 -2.19 3.62
C TRP A 518 -9.64 -1.35 2.34
N TRP A 519 -10.10 -0.11 2.48
CA TRP A 519 -10.04 0.97 1.49
C TRP A 519 -9.24 2.11 2.13
N ARG A 520 -8.63 3.02 1.36
CA ARG A 520 -7.71 4.04 1.92
C ARG A 520 -8.34 4.76 3.12
N SER A 521 -7.62 4.90 4.23
CA SER A 521 -8.14 5.36 5.56
C SER A 521 -8.83 4.29 6.41
N VAL A 522 -9.08 3.09 5.88
CA VAL A 522 -9.67 1.93 6.56
C VAL A 522 -10.95 2.34 7.32
N GLY A 523 -11.04 2.21 8.64
CA GLY A 523 -12.23 2.58 9.41
C GLY A 523 -12.41 4.09 9.53
N SER A 524 -11.31 4.84 9.52
CA SER A 524 -11.32 6.31 9.57
C SER A 524 -12.07 6.93 8.37
N SER A 525 -12.29 6.18 7.28
CA SER A 525 -13.09 6.62 6.13
C SER A 525 -14.57 6.88 6.44
N HIS A 526 -15.14 6.28 7.48
CA HIS A 526 -16.55 6.47 7.88
C HIS A 526 -16.68 6.98 9.33
N THR A 527 -15.76 6.62 10.21
CA THR A 527 -15.78 7.10 11.60
C THR A 527 -15.38 8.57 11.73
N ALA A 528 -14.38 9.04 10.97
CA ALA A 528 -13.94 10.44 11.04
C ALA A 528 -15.06 11.39 10.57
N PHE A 529 -15.70 11.07 9.45
CA PHE A 529 -16.83 11.85 8.93
C PHE A 529 -17.97 11.95 9.94
N SER A 530 -18.45 10.81 10.45
CA SER A 530 -19.57 10.79 11.40
C SER A 530 -19.25 11.51 12.71
N ALA A 531 -18.02 11.38 13.22
CA ALA A 531 -17.59 12.06 14.44
C ALA A 531 -17.44 13.58 14.24
N GLU A 532 -16.74 14.02 13.19
CA GLU A 532 -16.48 15.44 12.95
C GLU A 532 -17.75 16.22 12.60
N VAL A 533 -18.69 15.62 11.85
CA VAL A 533 -20.00 16.24 11.59
C VAL A 533 -20.76 16.44 12.90
N MET A 534 -20.75 15.47 13.81
CA MET A 534 -21.42 15.64 15.10
C MET A 534 -20.77 16.72 15.96
N ILE A 535 -19.45 16.87 15.91
CA ILE A 535 -18.76 17.95 16.63
C ILE A 535 -19.18 19.32 16.09
N ASP A 536 -19.34 19.46 14.77
CA ASP A 536 -19.92 20.67 14.17
C ASP A 536 -21.37 20.91 14.64
N GLU A 537 -22.18 19.84 14.67
CA GLU A 537 -23.56 19.93 15.14
C GLU A 537 -23.64 20.40 16.61
N LEU A 538 -22.73 19.90 17.45
CA LEU A 538 -22.59 20.28 18.86
C LEU A 538 -22.11 21.73 19.02
N ALA A 539 -21.12 22.17 18.23
CA ALA A 539 -20.64 23.55 18.24
C ALA A 539 -21.77 24.53 17.88
N ARG A 540 -22.50 24.24 16.79
CA ARG A 540 -23.66 25.03 16.36
C ARG A 540 -24.77 25.03 17.41
N ALA A 541 -25.08 23.88 18.01
CA ALA A 541 -26.09 23.80 19.06
C ALA A 541 -25.70 24.55 20.35
N ALA A 542 -24.41 24.71 20.61
CA ALA A 542 -23.86 25.52 21.69
C ALA A 542 -23.67 27.01 21.33
N GLY A 543 -23.92 27.41 20.07
CA GLY A 543 -23.68 28.77 19.59
C GLY A 543 -22.21 29.17 19.61
N LYS A 544 -21.30 28.20 19.43
CA LYS A 544 -19.84 28.41 19.47
C LYS A 544 -19.23 28.24 18.09
N ASP A 545 -18.15 28.99 17.84
CA ASP A 545 -17.33 28.84 16.64
C ASP A 545 -16.75 27.40 16.57
N PRO A 546 -16.87 26.69 15.43
CA PRO A 546 -16.41 25.32 15.28
C PRO A 546 -14.90 25.10 15.50
N VAL A 547 -14.03 26.07 15.21
CA VAL A 547 -12.58 25.97 15.44
C VAL A 547 -12.29 26.14 16.93
N ASP A 548 -12.81 27.21 17.55
CA ASP A 548 -12.63 27.46 18.98
C ASP A 548 -13.21 26.34 19.83
N TYR A 549 -14.35 25.78 19.39
CA TYR A 549 -14.99 24.63 20.04
C TYR A 549 -14.06 23.42 20.09
N ARG A 550 -13.51 23.03 18.93
CA ARG A 550 -12.56 21.92 18.83
C ARG A 550 -11.29 22.20 19.65
N LEU A 551 -10.71 23.38 19.54
CA LEU A 551 -9.51 23.75 20.32
C LEU A 551 -9.75 23.64 21.83
N GLY A 552 -10.92 24.08 22.30
CA GLY A 552 -11.33 23.94 23.71
C GLY A 552 -11.45 22.48 24.17
N LEU A 553 -11.85 21.59 23.26
CA LEU A 553 -11.98 20.14 23.52
C LEU A 553 -10.65 19.37 23.35
N LEU A 554 -9.67 19.93 22.66
CA LEU A 554 -8.36 19.33 22.39
C LEU A 554 -7.30 19.65 23.47
N LYS A 555 -7.70 20.05 24.67
CA LYS A 555 -6.79 20.27 25.79
C LYS A 555 -5.96 18.99 26.07
N GLY A 556 -4.63 19.12 26.07
CA GLY A 556 -3.72 17.98 26.20
C GLY A 556 -3.49 17.17 24.91
N ARG A 557 -3.88 17.72 23.74
CA ARG A 557 -3.63 17.15 22.41
C ARG A 557 -2.91 18.16 21.50
N PRO A 558 -1.65 18.53 21.82
CA PRO A 558 -0.98 19.66 21.16
C PRO A 558 -0.80 19.48 19.65
N ARG A 559 -0.56 18.26 19.16
CA ARG A 559 -0.41 17.99 17.71
C ARG A 559 -1.72 18.22 16.94
N HIS A 560 -2.84 17.75 17.47
CA HIS A 560 -4.18 18.02 16.91
C HIS A 560 -4.50 19.51 16.90
N ALA A 561 -4.30 20.18 18.05
CA ALA A 561 -4.56 21.61 18.18
C ALA A 561 -3.68 22.44 17.23
N ALA A 562 -2.40 22.05 17.07
CA ALA A 562 -1.47 22.74 16.18
C ALA A 562 -1.88 22.64 14.71
N VAL A 563 -2.24 21.44 14.22
CA VAL A 563 -2.68 21.31 12.82
C VAL A 563 -4.01 22.03 12.59
N LEU A 564 -4.95 21.96 13.54
CA LEU A 564 -6.22 22.68 13.45
C LEU A 564 -6.02 24.19 13.39
N ALA A 565 -5.23 24.75 14.32
CA ALA A 565 -4.94 26.18 14.35
C ALA A 565 -4.22 26.64 13.07
N LEU A 566 -3.27 25.84 12.57
CA LEU A 566 -2.55 26.14 11.34
C LEU A 566 -3.47 26.12 10.11
N ALA A 567 -4.33 25.11 9.97
CA ALA A 567 -5.28 25.03 8.86
C ALA A 567 -6.26 26.22 8.89
N ALA A 568 -6.79 26.56 10.07
CA ALA A 568 -7.70 27.70 10.25
C ALA A 568 -7.03 29.04 9.91
N ASP A 569 -5.79 29.29 10.39
CA ASP A 569 -5.01 30.49 10.04
C ASP A 569 -4.82 30.61 8.52
N LYS A 570 -4.33 29.54 7.88
CA LYS A 570 -4.05 29.52 6.44
C LYS A 570 -5.31 29.54 5.58
N ALA A 571 -6.44 29.11 6.11
CA ALA A 571 -7.73 29.27 5.46
C ALA A 571 -8.31 30.67 5.58
N GLY A 572 -7.82 31.49 6.51
CA GLY A 572 -8.40 32.78 6.84
C GLY A 572 -9.71 32.64 7.63
N TRP A 573 -9.83 31.63 8.48
CA TRP A 573 -11.02 31.40 9.30
C TRP A 573 -11.39 32.65 10.12
N GLY A 574 -12.68 32.97 10.20
CA GLY A 574 -13.20 34.15 10.90
C GLY A 574 -12.97 35.48 10.17
N LYS A 575 -12.28 35.49 9.02
CA LYS A 575 -12.20 36.68 8.15
C LYS A 575 -13.44 36.76 7.26
N GLU A 576 -13.69 37.96 6.74
CA GLU A 576 -14.76 38.16 5.76
C GLU A 576 -14.52 37.31 4.51
N ILE A 577 -15.53 36.51 4.13
CA ILE A 577 -15.52 35.70 2.92
C ILE A 577 -16.56 36.24 1.93
N PRO A 578 -16.33 36.12 0.60
CA PRO A 578 -17.29 36.55 -0.40
C PRO A 578 -18.70 36.01 -0.17
N LYS A 579 -19.73 36.82 -0.43
CA LYS A 579 -21.13 36.42 -0.31
C LYS A 579 -21.40 35.14 -1.11
N GLY A 580 -22.09 34.18 -0.50
CA GLY A 580 -22.38 32.88 -1.09
C GLY A 580 -21.25 31.85 -0.96
N ARG A 581 -20.16 32.19 -0.26
CA ARG A 581 -19.12 31.24 0.15
C ARG A 581 -19.29 30.81 1.60
N PHE A 582 -18.85 29.60 1.88
CA PHE A 582 -18.92 28.94 3.18
C PHE A 582 -17.63 28.19 3.47
N GLN A 583 -17.30 28.02 4.75
CA GLN A 583 -16.16 27.23 5.20
C GLN A 583 -16.62 26.12 6.15
N GLY A 584 -16.06 24.93 5.99
CA GLY A 584 -16.21 23.81 6.92
C GLY A 584 -14.84 23.33 7.40
N VAL A 585 -14.74 22.84 8.63
CA VAL A 585 -13.46 22.45 9.26
C VAL A 585 -13.55 21.06 9.89
N ALA A 586 -12.46 20.30 9.79
CA ALA A 586 -12.31 19.03 10.47
C ALA A 586 -10.86 18.82 10.94
N VAL A 587 -10.67 18.04 12.01
CA VAL A 587 -9.35 17.56 12.45
C VAL A 587 -9.42 16.10 12.87
N HIS A 588 -8.47 15.29 12.41
CA HIS A 588 -8.47 13.85 12.68
C HIS A 588 -7.05 13.29 12.81
N GLU A 589 -6.89 12.24 13.61
CA GLU A 589 -5.67 11.44 13.68
C GLU A 589 -5.93 10.06 13.06
N SER A 590 -5.10 9.69 12.08
CA SER A 590 -5.08 8.35 11.51
C SER A 590 -3.64 7.88 11.34
N PHE A 591 -3.35 6.66 11.83
CA PHE A 591 -2.01 6.06 11.78
C PHE A 591 -0.89 6.99 12.30
N ALA A 592 -1.14 7.66 13.44
CA ALA A 592 -0.22 8.62 14.07
C ALA A 592 0.17 9.85 13.21
N SER A 593 -0.62 10.14 12.17
CA SER A 593 -0.59 11.39 11.42
C SER A 593 -1.81 12.23 11.78
N TYR A 594 -1.58 13.50 12.09
CA TYR A 594 -2.61 14.46 12.51
C TYR A 594 -2.87 15.39 11.33
N VAL A 595 -4.11 15.47 10.89
CA VAL A 595 -4.50 16.28 9.73
C VAL A 595 -5.68 17.14 10.10
N ALA A 596 -5.62 18.43 9.73
CA ALA A 596 -6.77 19.31 9.74
C ALA A 596 -6.99 19.89 8.36
N GLU A 597 -8.27 19.99 7.98
CA GLU A 597 -8.68 20.54 6.69
C GLU A 597 -9.75 21.61 6.88
N VAL A 598 -9.65 22.68 6.10
CA VAL A 598 -10.72 23.67 5.92
C VAL A 598 -11.12 23.67 4.45
N ALA A 599 -12.37 23.29 4.17
CA ALA A 599 -12.94 23.31 2.83
C ALA A 599 -13.76 24.60 2.64
N GLU A 600 -13.49 25.32 1.55
CA GLU A 600 -14.23 26.50 1.13
C GLU A 600 -15.11 26.15 -0.08
N LEU A 601 -16.41 26.44 0.03
CA LEU A 601 -17.43 26.07 -0.95
C LEU A 601 -18.19 27.32 -1.39
N SER A 602 -18.54 27.41 -2.67
CA SER A 602 -19.57 28.32 -3.15
C SER A 602 -20.88 27.56 -3.40
N VAL A 603 -22.02 28.17 -3.07
CA VAL A 603 -23.36 27.60 -3.30
C VAL A 603 -24.13 28.53 -4.23
N ALA A 604 -24.61 27.98 -5.35
CA ALA A 604 -25.43 28.69 -6.32
C ALA A 604 -26.89 28.77 -5.87
N GLY A 605 -27.67 29.65 -6.51
CA GLY A 605 -29.09 29.86 -6.17
C GLY A 605 -29.98 28.64 -6.43
N ASP A 606 -29.54 27.68 -7.23
CA ASP A 606 -30.23 26.40 -7.50
C ASP A 606 -29.85 25.30 -6.50
N GLY A 607 -28.99 25.59 -5.52
CA GLY A 607 -28.51 24.66 -4.52
C GLY A 607 -27.30 23.81 -4.96
N SER A 608 -26.83 23.94 -6.21
CA SER A 608 -25.57 23.35 -6.61
C SER A 608 -24.39 24.01 -5.90
N PHE A 609 -23.29 23.29 -5.71
CA PHE A 609 -22.11 23.82 -5.03
C PHE A 609 -20.82 23.46 -5.76
N LYS A 610 -19.77 24.23 -5.46
CA LYS A 610 -18.41 24.00 -5.96
C LYS A 610 -17.44 24.08 -4.79
N VAL A 611 -16.54 23.11 -4.70
CA VAL A 611 -15.35 23.17 -3.84
C VAL A 611 -14.38 24.16 -4.49
N GLU A 612 -14.19 25.31 -3.87
CA GLU A 612 -13.31 26.37 -4.38
C GLU A 612 -11.86 26.09 -3.97
N ARG A 613 -11.67 25.62 -2.74
CA ARG A 613 -10.34 25.37 -2.16
C ARG A 613 -10.45 24.45 -0.95
N VAL A 614 -9.41 23.65 -0.73
CA VAL A 614 -9.17 22.95 0.54
C VAL A 614 -7.81 23.38 1.07
N VAL A 615 -7.74 23.79 2.33
CA VAL A 615 -6.49 24.07 3.05
C VAL A 615 -6.22 22.92 3.99
N CYS A 616 -5.09 22.26 3.81
CA CYS A 616 -4.68 21.11 4.61
C CYS A 616 -3.43 21.44 5.42
N ALA A 617 -3.47 21.16 6.72
CA ALA A 617 -2.30 21.10 7.58
C ALA A 617 -2.09 19.66 8.05
N VAL A 618 -0.86 19.17 7.94
CA VAL A 618 -0.50 17.81 8.34
C VAL A 618 0.72 17.83 9.26
N ASP A 619 0.64 17.02 10.31
CA ASP A 619 1.77 16.63 11.15
C ASP A 619 1.92 15.10 11.09
N CYS A 620 2.91 14.65 10.32
CA CYS A 620 3.30 13.24 10.20
C CYS A 620 4.62 12.91 10.92
N GLY A 621 5.11 13.83 11.77
CA GLY A 621 6.43 13.75 12.39
C GLY A 621 7.53 14.22 11.43
N LEU A 622 8.62 13.45 11.35
CA LEU A 622 9.76 13.80 10.49
C LEU A 622 9.40 13.63 9.01
N ALA A 623 9.38 14.75 8.27
CA ALA A 623 9.14 14.75 6.84
C ALA A 623 10.37 14.18 6.09
N VAL A 624 10.29 12.94 5.63
CA VAL A 624 11.40 12.31 4.88
C VAL A 624 11.60 12.99 3.53
N ASN A 625 10.53 13.17 2.77
CA ASN A 625 10.49 13.90 1.51
C ASN A 625 9.21 14.76 1.50
N PRO A 626 9.30 16.09 1.69
CA PRO A 626 8.12 16.96 1.80
C PRO A 626 7.26 17.00 0.54
N ASP A 627 7.84 16.92 -0.66
CA ASP A 627 7.11 16.86 -1.93
C ASP A 627 6.20 15.62 -2.02
N VAL A 628 6.72 14.43 -1.64
CA VAL A 628 5.91 13.20 -1.60
C VAL A 628 4.75 13.33 -0.61
N ILE A 629 4.97 13.94 0.55
CA ILE A 629 3.94 14.16 1.57
C ILE A 629 2.84 15.08 1.01
N ARG A 630 3.24 16.20 0.38
CA ARG A 630 2.30 17.12 -0.28
C ARG A 630 1.44 16.39 -1.31
N ALA A 631 2.06 15.64 -2.22
CA ALA A 631 1.35 14.88 -3.24
C ALA A 631 0.38 13.83 -2.62
N GLN A 632 0.75 13.21 -1.49
CA GLN A 632 -0.14 12.29 -0.78
C GLN A 632 -1.35 12.98 -0.14
N MET A 633 -1.19 14.20 0.38
CA MET A 633 -2.31 15.00 0.91
C MET A 633 -3.21 15.49 -0.22
N GLU A 634 -2.66 16.04 -1.29
CA GLU A 634 -3.42 16.50 -2.46
C GLU A 634 -4.24 15.37 -3.09
N GLY A 635 -3.60 14.22 -3.34
CA GLY A 635 -4.29 13.04 -3.85
C GLY A 635 -5.28 12.43 -2.83
N GLY A 636 -5.03 12.61 -1.53
CA GLY A 636 -5.94 12.18 -0.46
C GLY A 636 -7.23 13.01 -0.43
N ILE A 637 -7.10 14.35 -0.55
CA ILE A 637 -8.22 15.28 -0.63
C ILE A 637 -9.09 14.96 -1.86
N GLY A 638 -8.47 14.80 -3.04
CA GLY A 638 -9.21 14.45 -4.26
C GLY A 638 -9.98 13.13 -4.12
N PHE A 639 -9.36 12.11 -3.53
CA PHE A 639 -9.99 10.81 -3.28
C PHE A 639 -11.14 10.90 -2.26
N GLY A 640 -10.97 11.69 -1.19
CA GLY A 640 -12.01 11.94 -0.19
C GLY A 640 -13.22 12.70 -0.75
N LEU A 641 -12.97 13.72 -1.59
CA LEU A 641 -14.03 14.47 -2.28
C LEU A 641 -14.82 13.57 -3.24
N SER A 642 -14.14 12.71 -4.01
CA SER A 642 -14.81 11.76 -4.90
C SER A 642 -15.75 10.83 -4.13
N ALA A 643 -15.28 10.24 -3.02
CA ALA A 643 -16.08 9.40 -2.15
C ALA A 643 -17.28 10.12 -1.51
N ALA A 644 -17.11 11.39 -1.12
CA ALA A 644 -18.18 12.18 -0.53
C ALA A 644 -19.24 12.63 -1.54
N LEU A 645 -18.88 12.78 -2.82
CA LEU A 645 -19.71 13.47 -3.82
C LEU A 645 -20.31 12.56 -4.90
N ALA A 646 -19.64 11.47 -5.27
CA ALA A 646 -19.96 10.75 -6.51
C ALA A 646 -19.91 9.23 -6.43
N GLU A 647 -19.19 8.64 -5.46
CA GLU A 647 -18.94 7.20 -5.47
C GLU A 647 -19.98 6.40 -4.68
N GLN A 648 -20.46 5.31 -5.27
CA GLN A 648 -21.14 4.23 -4.57
C GLN A 648 -21.13 2.95 -5.40
N VAL A 649 -21.06 1.80 -4.73
CA VAL A 649 -21.42 0.50 -5.27
C VAL A 649 -22.74 0.08 -4.65
N THR A 650 -23.74 -0.17 -5.50
CA THR A 650 -25.07 -0.61 -5.09
C THR A 650 -25.33 -2.03 -5.54
N LEU A 651 -26.20 -2.73 -4.82
CA LEU A 651 -26.65 -4.07 -5.15
C LEU A 651 -28.15 -4.07 -5.42
N GLU A 652 -28.55 -4.66 -6.54
CA GLU A 652 -29.93 -4.97 -6.89
C GLU A 652 -30.10 -6.49 -6.99
N GLY A 653 -30.87 -7.08 -6.07
CA GLY A 653 -31.00 -8.54 -5.97
C GLY A 653 -29.66 -9.27 -5.79
N GLY A 654 -28.70 -8.64 -5.09
CA GLY A 654 -27.34 -9.15 -4.86
C GLY A 654 -26.34 -8.90 -6.00
N LYS A 655 -26.76 -8.30 -7.12
CA LYS A 655 -25.90 -7.99 -8.28
C LYS A 655 -25.40 -6.55 -8.23
N VAL A 656 -24.13 -6.35 -8.55
CA VAL A 656 -23.46 -5.03 -8.68
C VAL A 656 -23.85 -4.32 -9.96
#